data_AF-A0A970CCS2-F1
#
_entry.id   AF-A0A970CCS2-F1
#
_cell.length_a   1.000
_cell.length_b   1.000
_cell.length_c   1.000
_cell.angle_alpha   90.00
_cell.angle_beta   90.00
_cell.angle_gamma   90.00
#
_symmetry.space_group_name_H-M   'P 1'
#
loop_
_entity.id
_entity.type
_entity.pdbx_description
1 polymer ?
#
loop_
_entity_poly.entity_id
_entity_poly.type
_entity_poly.pdbx_seq_one_letter_code
_entity_poly.pdbx_strand_id
1 'polypeptide(L)'
;LGNSLQEIFEASLAGKSGITTVPPSRWGHEAYYSPVPMTPEKTYCRVGAFHHVDITRKELGVPPQDFRTMTDSTRMTLWLASQAIEQSGILESGIPKERIGVIISQNSGEAASTFSDIVIGGAVEPTVATVRRLLPMSPDQEKSLRDMLKNGHLVVDDTTLVGRLNCTAGGYISNKYGFMGPSFAVTAACSSSLVALYNAILMIRLGIIDAAVVGGGEEPLHPLHYLEFSALGALAGISGKERLPEHSSRPFDLGRDGMVLGEGGAIIVIERESLARKRDVDIHGLITGVGASNNPYSLIESSRESQEIAIRASLAGLPYGPSEIDLIECHATSTAQGDVEEVHAIRRIFSRNQKALLTSFKSQIGHTLGSSGLNSLIRGVMAMKAGVIPPTINYETPDPNLGLEEAGLRVATEPETWRIVNGRPRRMQVNSFGFGGSNFVVQIEECRDERDRPPARMEIPGSSGMEPRSPESLQLEGISLFRVDHGNRSYRTAILNGSQQELDEALQLLRNTFEEVELSDKTLRSLARRGIHVEPIIDAAPPVALLFPGQGSQYTGMGRELYYSFPVVRTWLEKAAAVADFDLLSLYLEDREEQLRQTLWQQPAAYALEYALYQQLLAFGIQPAAMAGHSLGELTALAAAGAFSFEDGFRLVTKRARSMDKASALRSDPGVMMATDAPLALLQQQVALSDQVFIANINSPLQVVLGGSRDAVHKCGERIKEFGYRATLLRVSMAFHCPLLPIFSDEMRAFTKALPFRAPRVPVISNTIRKPFPEDPDAIKEIV
;
A
#
# COMPACT_ATOMS: atom_id res chain seq x y z
N LEU A 1 7.01 7.97 -7.50
CA LEU A 1 6.86 6.68 -6.78
C LEU A 1 7.14 5.47 -7.68
N GLY A 2 6.84 5.52 -8.98
CA GLY A 2 7.15 4.44 -9.93
C GLY A 2 6.59 4.77 -11.31
N ASN A 3 6.79 3.86 -12.28
CA ASN A 3 6.26 3.97 -13.64
C ASN A 3 5.16 2.94 -13.95
N SER A 4 4.89 2.00 -13.03
CA SER A 4 3.80 1.03 -13.13
C SER A 4 2.85 1.11 -11.93
N LEU A 5 1.61 0.63 -12.11
CA LEU A 5 0.61 0.59 -11.03
C LEU A 5 1.09 -0.21 -9.81
N GLN A 6 1.75 -1.33 -10.04
CA GLN A 6 2.26 -2.20 -8.98
C GLN A 6 3.38 -1.51 -8.19
N GLU A 7 4.38 -0.93 -8.86
CA GLU A 7 5.46 -0.19 -8.19
C GLU A 7 4.91 0.97 -7.36
N ILE A 8 3.97 1.74 -7.91
CA ILE A 8 3.36 2.88 -7.23
C ILE A 8 2.58 2.41 -6.00
N PHE A 9 1.81 1.32 -6.12
CA PHE A 9 1.05 0.78 -5.01
C PHE A 9 1.94 0.19 -3.91
N GLU A 10 3.00 -0.54 -4.26
CA GLU A 10 4.00 -1.06 -3.32
C GLU A 10 4.71 0.07 -2.57
N ALA A 11 5.18 1.09 -3.30
CA ALA A 11 5.76 2.28 -2.70
C ALA A 11 4.75 2.99 -1.77
N SER A 12 3.47 2.96 -2.13
CA SER A 12 2.42 3.57 -1.32
C SER A 12 2.15 2.81 -0.01
N LEU A 13 2.13 1.48 -0.05
CA LEU A 13 2.04 0.64 1.15
C LEU A 13 3.28 0.82 2.05
N ALA A 14 4.47 0.95 1.46
CA ALA A 14 5.68 1.22 2.21
C ALA A 14 5.77 2.64 2.80
N GLY A 15 4.77 3.50 2.58
CA GLY A 15 4.78 4.88 3.06
C GLY A 15 5.89 5.74 2.45
N LYS A 16 6.37 5.40 1.23
CA LYS A 16 7.41 6.18 0.55
C LYS A 16 6.83 7.52 0.10
N SER A 17 7.59 8.59 0.31
CA SER A 17 7.26 9.92 -0.21
C SER A 17 8.00 10.15 -1.54
N GLY A 18 7.27 10.64 -2.54
CA GLY A 18 7.81 11.08 -3.82
C GLY A 18 8.12 12.59 -3.86
N ILE A 19 7.97 13.29 -2.73
CA ILE A 19 8.17 14.73 -2.63
C ILE A 19 9.66 15.01 -2.45
N THR A 20 10.20 15.90 -3.28
CA THR A 20 11.60 16.33 -3.24
C THR A 20 11.67 17.85 -3.32
N THR A 21 12.86 18.41 -3.08
CA THR A 21 13.13 19.81 -3.46
C THR A 21 13.05 19.95 -4.98
N VAL A 22 12.58 21.09 -5.49
CA VAL A 22 12.56 21.38 -6.93
C VAL A 22 13.95 21.12 -7.52
N PRO A 23 14.10 20.14 -8.44
CA PRO A 23 15.40 19.79 -8.98
C PRO A 23 15.97 20.93 -9.84
N PRO A 24 17.28 21.24 -9.76
CA PRO A 24 17.93 22.24 -10.61
C PRO A 24 17.82 21.92 -12.11
N SER A 25 17.64 20.65 -12.47
CA SER A 25 17.41 20.21 -13.85
C SER A 25 16.06 20.65 -14.42
N ARG A 26 15.11 21.06 -13.57
CA ARG A 26 13.81 21.58 -14.02
C ARG A 26 13.90 23.07 -14.35
N TRP A 27 14.32 23.87 -13.38
CA TRP A 27 14.60 25.30 -13.55
C TRP A 27 15.45 25.84 -12.40
N GLY A 28 15.99 27.06 -12.56
CA GLY A 28 16.66 27.80 -11.50
C GLY A 28 15.67 28.32 -10.46
N HIS A 29 15.25 27.47 -9.52
CA HIS A 29 14.19 27.78 -8.55
C HIS A 29 14.54 28.97 -7.63
N GLU A 30 15.82 29.17 -7.31
CA GLU A 30 16.29 30.28 -6.47
C GLU A 30 15.93 31.67 -7.04
N ALA A 31 15.79 31.81 -8.37
CA ALA A 31 15.37 33.07 -8.98
C ALA A 31 13.95 33.49 -8.57
N TYR A 32 13.11 32.51 -8.20
CA TYR A 32 11.72 32.70 -7.84
C TYR A 32 11.48 32.54 -6.33
N TYR A 33 12.44 32.01 -5.58
CA TYR A 33 12.24 31.71 -4.16
C TYR A 33 12.37 32.95 -3.27
N SER A 34 11.50 33.05 -2.26
CA SER A 34 11.66 33.92 -1.09
C SER A 34 11.17 33.17 0.15
N PRO A 35 11.95 33.09 1.23
CA PRO A 35 11.50 32.45 2.48
C PRO A 35 10.40 33.25 3.19
N VAL A 36 10.15 34.50 2.77
CA VAL A 36 9.09 35.35 3.32
C VAL A 36 7.81 35.12 2.49
N PRO A 37 6.76 34.51 3.07
CA PRO A 37 5.50 34.30 2.37
C PRO A 37 4.90 35.62 1.87
N MET A 38 4.10 35.55 0.80
CA MET A 38 3.45 36.71 0.18
C MET A 38 4.42 37.78 -0.37
N THR A 39 5.70 37.47 -0.54
CA THR A 39 6.61 38.33 -1.29
C THR A 39 6.13 38.40 -2.75
N PRO A 40 5.89 39.60 -3.33
CA PRO A 40 5.43 39.72 -4.71
C PRO A 40 6.37 39.03 -5.69
N GLU A 41 5.79 38.34 -6.68
CA GLU A 41 6.53 37.62 -7.74
C GLU A 41 7.50 36.54 -7.23
N LYS A 42 7.29 36.04 -6.01
CA LYS A 42 8.09 34.97 -5.42
C LYS A 42 7.24 33.81 -4.90
N THR A 43 7.85 32.64 -4.84
CA THR A 43 7.32 31.45 -4.17
C THR A 43 8.04 31.23 -2.85
N TYR A 44 7.30 30.86 -1.81
CA TYR A 44 7.88 30.41 -0.54
C TYR A 44 7.97 28.88 -0.45
N CYS A 45 7.40 28.16 -1.41
CA CYS A 45 7.47 26.70 -1.48
C CYS A 45 8.66 26.25 -2.33
N ARG A 46 9.47 25.32 -1.80
CA ARG A 46 10.67 24.74 -2.43
C ARG A 46 10.51 23.30 -2.91
N VAL A 47 9.35 22.69 -2.67
CA VAL A 47 9.16 21.25 -2.77
C VAL A 47 8.03 20.90 -3.73
N GLY A 48 8.13 19.73 -4.33
CA GLY A 48 7.13 19.18 -5.23
C GLY A 48 7.38 17.69 -5.49
N ALA A 49 6.39 17.01 -6.05
CA ALA A 49 6.55 15.65 -6.55
C ALA A 49 6.70 15.67 -8.08
N PHE A 50 7.79 15.10 -8.59
CA PHE A 50 8.18 15.21 -9.99
C PHE A 50 8.30 13.81 -10.61
N HIS A 51 7.78 13.61 -11.82
CA HIS A 51 7.94 12.34 -12.54
C HIS A 51 9.12 12.40 -13.51
N HIS A 52 9.65 11.23 -13.89
CA HIS A 52 10.76 11.13 -14.85
C HIS A 52 10.41 10.26 -16.07
N VAL A 53 9.12 10.20 -16.40
CA VAL A 53 8.65 9.47 -17.59
C VAL A 53 9.09 10.22 -18.84
N ASP A 54 9.95 9.57 -19.64
CA ASP A 54 10.34 10.02 -20.97
C ASP A 54 9.52 9.25 -22.01
N ILE A 55 8.77 9.97 -22.83
CA ILE A 55 7.80 9.38 -23.77
C ILE A 55 8.28 9.67 -25.18
N THR A 56 8.57 8.62 -25.93
CA THR A 56 9.08 8.76 -27.29
C THR A 56 7.97 8.74 -28.33
N ARG A 57 8.21 9.39 -29.48
CA ARG A 57 7.31 9.33 -30.65
C ARG A 57 7.02 7.88 -31.10
N LYS A 58 7.97 6.96 -30.89
CA LYS A 58 7.87 5.56 -31.33
C LYS A 58 6.85 4.81 -30.49
N GLU A 59 6.85 5.05 -29.18
CA GLU A 59 5.85 4.48 -28.25
C GLU A 59 4.44 4.98 -28.57
N LEU A 60 4.30 6.27 -28.88
CA LEU A 60 3.01 6.85 -29.22
C LEU A 60 2.52 6.45 -30.63
N GLY A 61 3.43 6.14 -31.55
CA GLY A 61 3.12 5.81 -32.93
C GLY A 61 2.66 7.03 -33.75
N VAL A 62 3.19 8.22 -33.45
CA VAL A 62 2.78 9.48 -34.09
C VAL A 62 3.85 10.03 -35.05
N PRO A 63 3.47 10.77 -36.11
CA PRO A 63 4.43 11.41 -37.02
C PRO A 63 5.37 12.39 -36.29
N PRO A 64 6.60 12.60 -36.78
CA PRO A 64 7.55 13.53 -36.16
C PRO A 64 7.03 14.97 -36.05
N GLN A 65 6.26 15.44 -37.05
CA GLN A 65 5.74 16.80 -37.08
C GLN A 65 4.69 17.03 -35.98
N ASP A 66 3.74 16.10 -35.83
CA ASP A 66 2.73 16.12 -34.77
C ASP A 66 3.37 16.02 -33.38
N PHE A 67 4.31 15.07 -33.22
CA PHE A 67 4.98 14.87 -31.93
C PHE A 67 5.68 16.14 -31.43
N ARG A 68 6.31 16.89 -32.36
CA ARG A 68 7.04 18.13 -32.07
C ARG A 68 6.16 19.20 -31.43
N THR A 69 4.89 19.28 -31.82
CA THR A 69 3.97 20.33 -31.37
C THR A 69 2.98 19.88 -30.29
N MET A 70 2.90 18.55 -30.03
CA MET A 70 2.15 17.99 -28.90
C MET A 70 2.68 18.50 -27.56
N THR A 71 1.76 18.91 -26.68
CA THR A 71 2.08 19.17 -25.27
C THR A 71 2.50 17.89 -24.54
N ASP A 72 3.29 18.03 -23.47
CA ASP A 72 3.73 16.89 -22.65
C ASP A 72 2.54 16.22 -21.96
N SER A 73 1.55 16.99 -21.51
CA SER A 73 0.24 16.50 -21.08
C SER A 73 -0.44 15.59 -22.10
N THR A 74 -0.41 15.95 -23.40
CA THR A 74 -0.95 15.12 -24.49
C THR A 74 -0.13 13.85 -24.67
N ARG A 75 1.20 13.95 -24.68
CA ARG A 75 2.09 12.77 -24.78
C ARG A 75 1.83 11.78 -23.63
N MET A 76 1.77 12.27 -22.40
CA MET A 76 1.44 11.48 -21.20
C MET A 76 0.06 10.82 -21.31
N THR A 77 -0.94 11.57 -21.78
CA THR A 77 -2.30 11.06 -21.96
C THR A 77 -2.36 9.93 -22.98
N LEU A 78 -1.67 10.07 -24.12
CA LEU A 78 -1.63 9.02 -25.15
C LEU A 78 -0.90 7.77 -24.65
N TRP A 79 0.19 7.94 -23.90
CA TRP A 79 0.97 6.83 -23.33
C TRP A 79 0.19 6.06 -22.24
N LEU A 80 -0.54 6.78 -21.36
CA LEU A 80 -1.42 6.15 -20.38
C LEU A 80 -2.61 5.46 -21.06
N ALA A 81 -3.18 6.08 -22.10
CA ALA A 81 -4.34 5.53 -22.79
C ALA A 81 -3.99 4.24 -23.50
N SER A 82 -2.81 4.13 -24.13
CA SER A 82 -2.39 2.90 -24.77
C SER A 82 -2.32 1.73 -23.80
N GLN A 83 -1.78 1.96 -22.60
CA GLN A 83 -1.67 0.94 -21.57
C GLN A 83 -3.05 0.53 -21.03
N ALA A 84 -3.90 1.50 -20.68
CA ALA A 84 -5.23 1.22 -20.15
C ALA A 84 -6.13 0.50 -21.17
N ILE A 85 -6.07 0.89 -22.45
CA ILE A 85 -6.82 0.26 -23.54
C ILE A 85 -6.35 -1.18 -23.74
N GLU A 86 -5.04 -1.41 -23.81
CA GLU A 86 -4.46 -2.76 -23.96
C GLU A 86 -4.84 -3.67 -22.79
N GLN A 87 -4.65 -3.21 -21.55
CA GLN A 87 -4.97 -3.98 -20.35
C GLN A 87 -6.47 -4.30 -20.22
N SER A 88 -7.35 -3.44 -20.72
CA SER A 88 -8.80 -3.62 -20.62
C SER A 88 -9.40 -4.64 -21.60
N GLY A 89 -8.69 -5.03 -22.66
CA GLY A 89 -9.24 -5.85 -23.74
C GLY A 89 -10.42 -5.19 -24.49
N ILE A 90 -10.56 -3.86 -24.40
CA ILE A 90 -11.71 -3.14 -24.98
C ILE A 90 -11.69 -3.16 -26.51
N LEU A 91 -10.56 -3.45 -27.15
CA LEU A 91 -10.47 -3.55 -28.61
C LEU A 91 -11.14 -4.82 -29.15
N GLU A 92 -11.07 -5.91 -28.39
CA GLU A 92 -11.63 -7.24 -28.66
C GLU A 92 -13.03 -7.43 -28.04
N SER A 93 -13.56 -6.36 -27.43
CA SER A 93 -14.79 -6.36 -26.64
C SER A 93 -16.07 -6.78 -27.35
N GLY A 94 -16.12 -6.63 -28.68
CA GLY A 94 -17.35 -6.67 -29.47
C GLY A 94 -18.30 -5.50 -29.23
N ILE A 95 -17.94 -4.49 -28.41
CA ILE A 95 -18.73 -3.27 -28.27
C ILE A 95 -18.61 -2.47 -29.58
N PRO A 96 -19.75 -2.03 -30.18
CA PRO A 96 -19.72 -1.19 -31.36
C PRO A 96 -18.89 0.07 -31.13
N LYS A 97 -18.04 0.44 -32.09
CA LYS A 97 -17.06 1.52 -31.91
C LYS A 97 -17.72 2.89 -31.66
N GLU A 98 -18.92 3.10 -32.19
CA GLU A 98 -19.77 4.28 -31.93
C GLU A 98 -20.33 4.35 -30.50
N ARG A 99 -20.22 3.25 -29.74
CA ARG A 99 -20.61 3.14 -28.33
C ARG A 99 -19.42 3.17 -27.37
N ILE A 100 -18.22 3.52 -27.86
CA ILE A 100 -17.02 3.72 -27.04
C ILE A 100 -16.64 5.21 -27.06
N GLY A 101 -16.78 5.87 -25.90
CA GLY A 101 -16.43 7.29 -25.72
C GLY A 101 -14.99 7.51 -25.27
N VAL A 102 -14.49 8.74 -25.44
CA VAL A 102 -13.16 9.17 -24.95
C VAL A 102 -13.30 10.51 -24.23
N ILE A 103 -13.19 10.52 -22.91
CA ILE A 103 -13.42 11.71 -22.08
C ILE A 103 -12.13 12.09 -21.36
N ILE A 104 -11.51 13.17 -21.80
CA ILE A 104 -10.19 13.58 -21.35
C ILE A 104 -10.26 14.63 -20.25
N SER A 105 -9.49 14.43 -19.19
CA SER A 105 -9.27 15.43 -18.13
C SER A 105 -7.85 15.98 -18.27
N GLN A 106 -7.73 17.13 -18.92
CA GLN A 106 -6.44 17.81 -19.14
C GLN A 106 -6.59 19.30 -18.88
N ASN A 107 -5.70 19.84 -18.04
CA ASN A 107 -5.57 21.28 -17.80
C ASN A 107 -4.39 21.88 -18.58
N SER A 108 -4.21 21.49 -19.86
CA SER A 108 -3.05 21.87 -20.68
C SER A 108 -3.03 23.34 -21.14
N GLY A 109 -4.07 24.13 -20.87
CA GLY A 109 -4.31 25.41 -21.55
C GLY A 109 -3.41 26.58 -21.14
N GLU A 110 -3.04 26.70 -19.86
CA GLU A 110 -2.47 27.94 -19.31
C GLU A 110 -0.96 27.87 -19.06
N ALA A 111 -0.41 26.66 -18.85
CA ALA A 111 0.99 26.45 -18.49
C ALA A 111 1.76 25.53 -19.46
N ALA A 112 1.18 25.18 -20.62
CA ALA A 112 1.87 24.38 -21.62
C ALA A 112 3.20 25.03 -22.04
N SER A 113 4.28 24.25 -22.01
CA SER A 113 5.62 24.66 -22.47
C SER A 113 5.57 25.29 -23.88
N THR A 114 4.77 24.71 -24.75
CA THR A 114 4.51 25.18 -26.12
C THR A 114 3.81 26.56 -26.18
N PHE A 115 3.06 26.96 -25.15
CA PHE A 115 2.46 28.29 -25.09
C PHE A 115 3.53 29.36 -24.84
N SER A 116 4.42 29.13 -23.88
CA SER A 116 5.56 30.01 -23.60
C SER A 116 6.41 30.22 -24.85
N ASP A 117 6.67 29.14 -25.61
CA ASP A 117 7.41 29.22 -26.87
C ASP A 117 6.71 30.07 -27.94
N ILE A 118 5.39 29.95 -28.08
CA ILE A 118 4.62 30.75 -29.04
C ILE A 118 4.56 32.21 -28.62
N VAL A 119 4.34 32.49 -27.33
CA VAL A 119 4.29 33.86 -26.79
C VAL A 119 5.65 34.54 -26.98
N ILE A 120 6.75 33.86 -26.66
CA ILE A 120 8.10 34.39 -26.86
C ILE A 120 8.36 34.58 -28.36
N GLY A 121 8.02 33.60 -29.20
CA GLY A 121 8.13 33.69 -30.66
C GLY A 121 7.38 34.89 -31.25
N GLY A 122 6.16 35.15 -30.78
CA GLY A 122 5.35 36.31 -31.17
C GLY A 122 5.87 37.64 -30.61
N ALA A 123 6.54 37.61 -29.46
CA ALA A 123 7.15 38.78 -28.81
C ALA A 123 8.52 39.16 -29.38
N VAL A 124 9.12 38.34 -30.26
CA VAL A 124 10.41 38.63 -30.89
C VAL A 124 10.42 39.98 -31.62
N GLU A 125 9.43 40.25 -32.48
CA GLU A 125 9.38 41.51 -33.24
C GLU A 125 9.19 42.75 -32.34
N PRO A 126 8.22 42.77 -31.40
CA PRO A 126 8.11 43.84 -30.42
C PRO A 126 9.39 44.05 -29.60
N THR A 127 10.06 42.97 -29.21
CA THR A 127 11.30 43.03 -28.41
C THR A 127 12.44 43.64 -29.21
N VAL A 128 12.71 43.13 -30.42
CA VAL A 128 13.72 43.70 -31.33
C VAL A 128 13.44 45.18 -31.61
N ALA A 129 12.17 45.54 -31.86
CA ALA A 129 11.77 46.92 -32.08
C ALA A 129 12.00 47.82 -30.86
N THR A 130 11.77 47.31 -29.65
CA THR A 130 12.03 48.02 -28.39
C THR A 130 13.52 48.22 -28.15
N VAL A 131 14.32 47.15 -28.33
CA VAL A 131 15.78 47.23 -28.19
C VAL A 131 16.36 48.21 -29.21
N ARG A 132 15.87 48.20 -30.47
CA ARG A 132 16.29 49.14 -31.52
C ARG A 132 16.02 50.61 -31.17
N ARG A 133 14.95 50.89 -30.40
CA ARG A 133 14.64 52.24 -29.93
C ARG A 133 15.58 52.70 -28.81
N LEU A 134 16.09 51.76 -28.01
CA LEU A 134 16.95 52.04 -26.86
C LEU A 134 18.43 52.04 -27.21
N LEU A 135 18.85 51.22 -28.17
CA LEU A 135 20.23 51.00 -28.57
C LEU A 135 20.36 50.98 -30.11
N PRO A 136 21.24 51.80 -30.71
CA PRO A 136 21.51 51.72 -32.14
C PRO A 136 22.18 50.37 -32.48
N MET A 137 21.57 49.62 -33.39
CA MET A 137 22.03 48.29 -33.83
C MET A 137 22.27 48.29 -35.34
N SER A 138 23.26 47.52 -35.80
CA SER A 138 23.41 47.19 -37.22
C SER A 138 22.39 46.13 -37.66
N PRO A 139 22.11 45.99 -38.97
CA PRO A 139 21.25 44.91 -39.48
C PRO A 139 21.70 43.50 -39.05
N ASP A 140 23.01 43.27 -38.95
CA ASP A 140 23.56 41.98 -38.51
C ASP A 140 23.32 41.74 -37.02
N GLN A 141 23.40 42.79 -36.19
CA GLN A 141 23.08 42.71 -34.76
C GLN A 141 21.58 42.47 -34.54
N GLU A 142 20.71 43.10 -35.31
CA GLU A 142 19.26 42.84 -35.26
C GLU A 142 18.94 41.39 -35.65
N LYS A 143 19.57 40.90 -36.72
CA LYS A 143 19.42 39.50 -37.14
C LYS A 143 19.91 38.55 -36.05
N SER A 144 21.10 38.78 -35.48
CA SER A 144 21.64 37.93 -34.41
C SER A 144 20.76 37.95 -33.16
N LEU A 145 20.23 39.12 -32.77
CA LEU A 145 19.28 39.23 -31.65
C LEU A 145 18.00 38.43 -31.94
N ARG A 146 17.47 38.55 -33.16
CA ARG A 146 16.27 37.81 -33.58
C ARG A 146 16.51 36.30 -33.57
N ASP A 147 17.67 35.84 -34.08
CA ASP A 147 18.05 34.43 -34.09
C ASP A 147 18.24 33.92 -32.65
N MET A 148 18.85 34.71 -31.76
CA MET A 148 18.96 34.39 -30.33
C MET A 148 17.59 34.29 -29.65
N LEU A 149 16.68 35.23 -29.91
CA LEU A 149 15.32 35.24 -29.35
C LEU A 149 14.42 34.14 -29.91
N LYS A 150 14.73 33.57 -31.08
CA LYS A 150 14.00 32.44 -31.67
C LYS A 150 14.61 31.09 -31.31
N ASN A 151 15.89 31.06 -30.98
CA ASN A 151 16.61 29.83 -30.72
C ASN A 151 15.98 29.06 -29.54
N GLY A 152 15.65 27.79 -29.75
CA GLY A 152 15.02 26.94 -28.74
C GLY A 152 13.50 27.05 -28.65
N HIS A 153 12.85 27.95 -29.41
CA HIS A 153 11.39 28.09 -29.39
C HIS A 153 10.70 27.41 -30.58
N LEU A 154 9.51 26.89 -30.32
CA LEU A 154 8.66 26.26 -31.32
C LEU A 154 8.27 27.24 -32.44
N VAL A 155 8.49 26.81 -33.68
CA VAL A 155 8.02 27.53 -34.87
C VAL A 155 6.60 27.09 -35.18
N VAL A 156 5.68 28.06 -35.15
CA VAL A 156 4.27 27.85 -35.48
C VAL A 156 4.13 27.33 -36.91
N ASP A 157 3.45 26.21 -37.05
CA ASP A 157 3.09 25.54 -38.31
C ASP A 157 1.64 25.02 -38.26
N ASP A 158 1.26 24.24 -39.28
CA ASP A 158 -0.07 23.64 -39.43
C ASP A 158 -0.42 22.59 -38.36
N THR A 159 0.55 22.06 -37.61
CA THR A 159 0.31 21.11 -36.51
C THR A 159 0.18 21.81 -35.15
N THR A 160 0.64 23.06 -35.04
CA THR A 160 0.76 23.77 -33.75
C THR A 160 -0.56 23.98 -33.03
N LEU A 161 -1.65 24.28 -33.74
CA LEU A 161 -2.96 24.43 -33.12
C LEU A 161 -3.44 23.09 -32.55
N VAL A 162 -3.35 22.02 -33.34
CA VAL A 162 -3.82 20.68 -32.96
C VAL A 162 -2.97 20.09 -31.84
N GLY A 163 -1.67 20.37 -31.79
CA GLY A 163 -0.79 19.91 -30.72
C GLY A 163 -1.12 20.46 -29.32
N ARG A 164 -1.87 21.58 -29.22
CA ARG A 164 -2.15 22.27 -27.95
C ARG A 164 -3.60 22.23 -27.46
N LEU A 165 -4.57 21.95 -28.32
CA LEU A 165 -5.97 21.93 -27.91
C LEU A 165 -6.24 20.76 -26.96
N ASN A 166 -6.81 20.99 -25.78
CA ASN A 166 -7.04 19.93 -24.78
C ASN A 166 -7.88 18.75 -25.32
N CYS A 167 -8.73 18.96 -26.32
CA CYS A 167 -9.55 17.90 -26.90
C CYS A 167 -8.76 16.96 -27.85
N THR A 168 -7.56 17.33 -28.29
CA THR A 168 -6.88 16.59 -29.36
C THR A 168 -6.27 15.29 -28.87
N ALA A 169 -5.90 15.18 -27.60
CA ALA A 169 -5.54 13.88 -27.02
C ALA A 169 -6.67 12.86 -27.20
N GLY A 170 -7.92 13.26 -26.96
CA GLY A 170 -9.10 12.43 -27.20
C GLY A 170 -9.28 12.09 -28.68
N GLY A 171 -9.07 13.07 -29.57
CA GLY A 171 -9.10 12.87 -31.02
C GLY A 171 -8.02 11.88 -31.51
N TYR A 172 -6.79 11.97 -31.00
CA TYR A 172 -5.72 11.04 -31.32
C TYR A 172 -6.03 9.61 -30.87
N ILE A 173 -6.58 9.44 -29.66
CA ILE A 173 -7.03 8.13 -29.15
C ILE A 173 -8.14 7.58 -30.07
N SER A 174 -9.18 8.37 -30.34
CA SER A 174 -10.28 7.98 -31.22
C SER A 174 -9.78 7.55 -32.61
N ASN A 175 -8.91 8.35 -33.24
CA ASN A 175 -8.37 8.05 -34.56
C ASN A 175 -7.46 6.82 -34.58
N LYS A 176 -6.64 6.62 -33.54
CA LYS A 176 -5.70 5.50 -33.44
C LYS A 176 -6.42 4.16 -33.26
N TYR A 177 -7.47 4.13 -32.42
CA TYR A 177 -8.17 2.90 -32.05
C TYR A 177 -9.53 2.72 -32.76
N GLY A 178 -9.92 3.68 -33.59
CA GLY A 178 -11.16 3.66 -34.37
C GLY A 178 -12.42 3.87 -33.52
N PHE A 179 -12.34 4.53 -32.37
CA PHE A 179 -13.52 4.83 -31.54
C PHE A 179 -14.33 5.96 -32.16
N MET A 180 -15.65 5.75 -32.30
CA MET A 180 -16.58 6.67 -32.97
C MET A 180 -17.61 7.29 -32.02
N GLY A 181 -17.53 6.98 -30.72
CA GLY A 181 -18.38 7.61 -29.71
C GLY A 181 -17.95 9.05 -29.38
N PRO A 182 -18.67 9.72 -28.46
CA PRO A 182 -18.35 11.08 -28.02
C PRO A 182 -16.90 11.22 -27.54
N SER A 183 -16.20 12.24 -28.04
CA SER A 183 -14.83 12.56 -27.67
C SER A 183 -14.69 14.04 -27.33
N PHE A 184 -14.33 14.34 -26.07
CA PHE A 184 -14.20 15.73 -25.59
C PHE A 184 -13.30 15.82 -24.37
N ALA A 185 -12.87 17.05 -24.05
CA ALA A 185 -12.10 17.35 -22.85
C ALA A 185 -12.95 18.14 -21.85
N VAL A 186 -12.72 17.94 -20.55
CA VAL A 186 -13.35 18.66 -19.45
C VAL A 186 -12.31 19.27 -18.51
N THR A 187 -12.67 20.39 -17.89
CA THR A 187 -11.87 21.00 -16.82
C THR A 187 -12.77 21.44 -15.66
N ALA A 188 -12.31 21.16 -14.45
CA ALA A 188 -12.88 21.60 -13.19
C ALA A 188 -11.75 21.71 -12.14
N ALA A 189 -10.64 22.33 -12.53
CA ALA A 189 -9.42 22.44 -11.71
C ALA A 189 -8.98 21.06 -11.15
N CYS A 190 -8.91 20.92 -9.82
CA CYS A 190 -8.47 19.70 -9.15
C CYS A 190 -9.44 18.51 -9.29
N SER A 191 -10.71 18.77 -9.63
CA SER A 191 -11.72 17.72 -9.81
C SER A 191 -11.85 17.22 -11.26
N SER A 192 -11.08 17.76 -12.22
CA SER A 192 -11.19 17.47 -13.65
C SER A 192 -11.33 15.97 -13.98
N SER A 193 -10.50 15.11 -13.38
CA SER A 193 -10.54 13.66 -13.62
C SER A 193 -11.81 12.97 -13.12
N LEU A 194 -12.38 13.41 -11.99
CA LEU A 194 -13.69 12.89 -11.54
C LEU A 194 -14.86 13.49 -12.33
N VAL A 195 -14.73 14.70 -12.89
CA VAL A 195 -15.73 15.25 -13.82
C VAL A 195 -15.78 14.45 -15.11
N ALA A 196 -14.62 14.05 -15.65
CA ALA A 196 -14.54 13.18 -16.82
C ALA A 196 -15.26 11.85 -16.55
N LEU A 197 -14.97 11.25 -15.39
CA LEU A 197 -15.61 10.01 -14.95
C LEU A 197 -17.12 10.16 -14.73
N TYR A 198 -17.56 11.24 -14.09
CA TYR A 198 -18.96 11.55 -13.86
C TYR A 198 -19.75 11.59 -15.18
N ASN A 199 -19.24 12.31 -16.19
CA ASN A 199 -19.88 12.40 -17.51
C ASN A 199 -19.94 11.04 -18.21
N ALA A 200 -18.84 10.26 -18.17
CA ALA A 200 -18.81 8.92 -18.76
C ALA A 200 -19.86 7.99 -18.15
N ILE A 201 -20.00 8.01 -16.82
CA ILE A 201 -20.99 7.20 -16.08
C ILE A 201 -22.42 7.61 -16.45
N LEU A 202 -22.70 8.92 -16.54
CA LEU A 202 -24.02 9.39 -16.95
C LEU A 202 -24.35 8.94 -18.38
N MET A 203 -23.40 9.04 -19.32
CA MET A 203 -23.62 8.58 -20.70
C MET A 203 -23.84 7.07 -20.79
N ILE A 204 -23.15 6.26 -19.97
CA ILE A 204 -23.38 4.80 -19.89
C ILE A 204 -24.77 4.50 -19.31
N ARG A 205 -25.17 5.18 -18.24
CA ARG A 205 -26.47 5.00 -17.59
C ARG A 205 -27.64 5.41 -18.50
N LEU A 206 -27.45 6.44 -19.32
CA LEU A 206 -28.43 6.89 -20.32
C LEU A 206 -28.42 6.02 -21.60
N GLY A 207 -27.49 5.08 -21.73
CA GLY A 207 -27.39 4.20 -22.91
C GLY A 207 -26.78 4.86 -24.15
N ILE A 208 -26.20 6.06 -24.02
CA ILE A 208 -25.53 6.79 -25.11
C ILE A 208 -24.26 6.04 -25.55
N ILE A 209 -23.46 5.61 -24.57
CA ILE A 209 -22.28 4.76 -24.77
C ILE A 209 -22.39 3.50 -23.90
N ASP A 210 -21.53 2.52 -24.15
CA ASP A 210 -21.40 1.29 -23.36
C ASP A 210 -20.06 1.19 -22.64
N ALA A 211 -19.04 1.87 -23.16
CA ALA A 211 -17.72 1.95 -22.56
C ALA A 211 -17.08 3.33 -22.80
N ALA A 212 -16.09 3.67 -22.00
CA ALA A 212 -15.33 4.90 -22.14
C ALA A 212 -13.88 4.75 -21.68
N VAL A 213 -12.98 5.43 -22.40
CA VAL A 213 -11.63 5.76 -21.92
C VAL A 213 -11.72 7.11 -21.19
N VAL A 214 -11.27 7.15 -19.93
CA VAL A 214 -11.49 8.30 -19.05
C VAL A 214 -10.20 8.69 -18.35
N GLY A 215 -9.83 9.98 -18.41
CA GLY A 215 -8.74 10.54 -17.62
C GLY A 215 -7.76 11.37 -18.44
N GLY A 216 -6.55 11.55 -17.94
CA GLY A 216 -5.52 12.32 -18.62
C GLY A 216 -4.26 12.54 -17.79
N GLY A 217 -3.23 13.02 -18.48
CA GLY A 217 -1.97 13.49 -17.89
C GLY A 217 -1.91 15.00 -17.79
N GLU A 218 -1.34 15.50 -16.69
CA GLU A 218 -1.10 16.92 -16.49
C GLU A 218 0.22 17.36 -17.14
N GLU A 219 0.36 18.67 -17.37
CA GLU A 219 1.61 19.25 -17.85
C GLU A 219 2.66 19.24 -16.71
N PRO A 220 3.96 19.08 -17.02
CA PRO A 220 5.02 19.24 -16.04
C PRO A 220 4.94 20.57 -15.28
N LEU A 221 5.38 20.58 -14.03
CA LEU A 221 5.32 21.78 -13.20
C LEU A 221 6.29 22.85 -13.74
N HIS A 222 5.87 24.12 -13.68
CA HIS A 222 6.62 25.29 -14.11
C HIS A 222 6.67 26.33 -12.96
N PRO A 223 7.66 27.25 -12.92
CA PRO A 223 7.70 28.35 -11.95
C PRO A 223 6.37 29.09 -11.77
N LEU A 224 5.61 29.29 -12.85
CA LEU A 224 4.33 29.99 -12.81
C LEU A 224 3.33 29.34 -11.84
N HIS A 225 3.23 28.01 -11.82
CA HIS A 225 2.39 27.31 -10.84
C HIS A 225 2.79 27.68 -9.40
N TYR A 226 4.09 27.70 -9.11
CA TYR A 226 4.59 28.04 -7.78
C TYR A 226 4.31 29.50 -7.40
N LEU A 227 4.47 30.42 -8.35
CA LEU A 227 4.20 31.84 -8.15
C LEU A 227 2.71 32.10 -7.89
N GLU A 228 1.83 31.53 -8.72
CA GLU A 228 0.38 31.72 -8.63
C GLU A 228 -0.18 31.11 -7.35
N PHE A 229 0.16 29.85 -7.04
CA PHE A 229 -0.31 29.21 -5.81
C PHE A 229 0.31 29.82 -4.54
N SER A 230 1.53 30.38 -4.62
CA SER A 230 2.09 31.15 -3.50
C SER A 230 1.38 32.48 -3.31
N ALA A 231 0.99 33.15 -4.39
CA ALA A 231 0.19 34.38 -4.31
C ALA A 231 -1.20 34.14 -3.70
N LEU A 232 -1.75 32.93 -3.88
CA LEU A 232 -2.96 32.47 -3.20
C LEU A 232 -2.73 32.04 -1.74
N GLY A 233 -1.48 31.92 -1.30
CA GLY A 233 -1.14 31.37 0.01
C GLY A 233 -1.51 29.89 0.18
N ALA A 234 -1.56 29.14 -0.92
CA ALA A 234 -2.08 27.77 -0.94
C ALA A 234 -1.00 26.70 -0.74
N LEU A 235 0.28 27.02 -0.98
CA LEU A 235 1.38 26.05 -0.95
C LEU A 235 1.91 25.80 0.46
N ALA A 236 2.56 24.65 0.64
CA ALA A 236 3.28 24.27 1.84
C ALA A 236 4.39 25.28 2.18
N GLY A 237 4.62 25.49 3.48
CA GLY A 237 5.63 26.43 3.98
C GLY A 237 5.10 27.83 4.31
N ILE A 238 3.79 28.11 4.19
CA ILE A 238 3.26 29.44 4.52
C ILE A 238 3.43 29.81 6.00
N SER A 239 3.60 28.80 6.86
CA SER A 239 3.90 29.02 8.28
C SER A 239 5.33 29.50 8.55
N GLY A 240 6.21 29.47 7.53
CA GLY A 240 7.65 29.73 7.66
C GLY A 240 8.43 28.60 8.35
N LYS A 241 7.77 27.49 8.71
CA LYS A 241 8.44 26.32 9.31
C LYS A 241 9.16 25.52 8.23
N GLU A 242 10.47 25.44 8.34
CA GLU A 242 11.27 24.54 7.51
C GLU A 242 11.02 23.08 7.86
N ARG A 243 10.88 22.23 6.83
CA ARG A 243 10.68 20.79 6.96
C ARG A 243 11.50 20.07 5.89
N LEU A 244 11.80 18.81 6.13
CA LEU A 244 12.29 17.91 5.10
C LEU A 244 11.23 17.78 3.98
N PRO A 245 11.62 17.67 2.70
CA PRO A 245 10.68 17.55 1.59
C PRO A 245 9.62 16.46 1.79
N GLU A 246 10.05 15.28 2.21
CA GLU A 246 9.20 14.12 2.45
C GLU A 246 8.11 14.36 3.51
N HIS A 247 8.31 15.33 4.41
CA HIS A 247 7.40 15.69 5.51
C HIS A 247 6.53 16.92 5.21
N SER A 248 6.59 17.46 3.99
CA SER A 248 5.97 18.75 3.67
C SER A 248 4.47 18.65 3.39
N SER A 249 3.98 17.53 2.85
CA SER A 249 2.55 17.25 2.69
C SER A 249 2.04 16.51 3.92
N ARG A 250 1.15 17.15 4.68
CA ARG A 250 0.66 16.65 5.99
C ARG A 250 -0.88 16.69 6.09
N PRO A 251 -1.62 15.91 5.28
CA PRO A 251 -3.08 15.90 5.35
C PRO A 251 -3.56 15.58 6.77
N PHE A 252 -4.54 16.34 7.26
CA PHE A 252 -5.17 16.21 8.59
C PHE A 252 -4.28 16.53 9.80
N ASP A 253 -2.97 16.69 9.62
CA ASP A 253 -2.06 16.98 10.73
C ASP A 253 -2.25 18.42 11.23
N LEU A 254 -2.12 18.64 12.55
CA LEU A 254 -2.19 19.98 13.14
C LEU A 254 -1.12 20.93 12.56
N GLY A 255 0.03 20.38 12.16
CA GLY A 255 1.15 21.13 11.60
C GLY A 255 1.05 21.38 10.10
N ARG A 256 -0.07 21.07 9.44
CA ARG A 256 -0.26 21.31 8.00
C ARG A 256 -0.25 22.81 7.67
N ASP A 257 0.41 23.17 6.58
CA ASP A 257 0.58 24.57 6.19
C ASP A 257 0.56 24.79 4.68
N GLY A 258 -0.26 24.02 3.98
CA GLY A 258 -0.53 24.18 2.55
C GLY A 258 -0.16 22.95 1.73
N MET A 259 -0.54 23.00 0.45
CA MET A 259 -0.38 21.88 -0.47
C MET A 259 1.03 21.80 -1.05
N VAL A 260 1.47 20.57 -1.32
CA VAL A 260 2.64 20.31 -2.16
C VAL A 260 2.14 19.99 -3.56
N LEU A 261 2.69 20.63 -4.60
CA LEU A 261 2.32 20.35 -5.99
C LEU A 261 2.94 19.03 -6.45
N GLY A 262 2.25 18.32 -7.34
CA GLY A 262 2.73 17.07 -7.93
C GLY A 262 2.50 17.00 -9.43
N GLU A 263 3.34 16.23 -10.12
CA GLU A 263 3.15 15.83 -11.51
C GLU A 263 2.55 14.42 -11.58
N GLY A 264 1.72 14.16 -12.60
CA GLY A 264 1.20 12.82 -12.84
C GLY A 264 -0.01 12.78 -13.77
N GLY A 265 -0.44 11.57 -14.08
CA GLY A 265 -1.61 11.30 -14.91
C GLY A 265 -2.23 9.97 -14.56
N ALA A 266 -3.51 9.82 -14.91
CA ALA A 266 -4.24 8.57 -14.74
C ALA A 266 -5.27 8.43 -15.85
N ILE A 267 -5.37 7.22 -16.41
CA ILE A 267 -6.44 6.83 -17.34
C ILE A 267 -6.99 5.50 -16.89
N ILE A 268 -8.31 5.38 -16.93
CA ILE A 268 -9.04 4.14 -16.70
C ILE A 268 -9.95 3.85 -17.90
N VAL A 269 -10.28 2.58 -18.09
CA VAL A 269 -11.37 2.16 -18.98
C VAL A 269 -12.53 1.72 -18.11
N ILE A 270 -13.72 2.25 -18.39
CA ILE A 270 -14.96 1.84 -17.74
C ILE A 270 -15.92 1.29 -18.78
N GLU A 271 -16.75 0.34 -18.38
CA GLU A 271 -17.83 -0.17 -19.21
C GLU A 271 -19.02 -0.63 -18.38
N ARG A 272 -20.14 -0.91 -19.04
CA ARG A 272 -21.31 -1.48 -18.36
C ARG A 272 -20.96 -2.86 -17.80
N GLU A 273 -21.26 -3.07 -16.52
CA GLU A 273 -21.02 -4.34 -15.80
C GLU A 273 -21.56 -5.55 -16.58
N SER A 274 -22.76 -5.45 -17.16
CA SER A 274 -23.36 -6.55 -17.94
C SER A 274 -22.51 -6.97 -19.15
N LEU A 275 -21.76 -6.05 -19.75
CA LEU A 275 -20.89 -6.32 -20.90
C LEU A 275 -19.55 -6.87 -20.46
N ALA A 276 -18.95 -6.29 -19.40
CA ALA A 276 -17.74 -6.82 -18.78
C ALA A 276 -17.94 -8.29 -18.36
N ARG A 277 -19.05 -8.59 -17.66
CA ARG A 277 -19.42 -9.97 -17.28
C ARG A 277 -19.63 -10.88 -18.47
N LYS A 278 -20.25 -10.39 -19.55
CA LYS A 278 -20.50 -11.19 -20.76
C LYS A 278 -19.21 -11.61 -21.46
N ARG A 279 -18.15 -10.80 -21.38
CA ARG A 279 -16.86 -11.09 -22.00
C ARG A 279 -15.82 -11.70 -21.07
N ASP A 280 -16.19 -11.97 -19.81
CA ASP A 280 -15.34 -12.62 -18.80
C ASP A 280 -13.96 -11.92 -18.61
N VAL A 281 -13.98 -10.60 -18.42
CA VAL A 281 -12.77 -9.80 -18.10
C VAL A 281 -12.62 -9.58 -16.59
N ASP A 282 -11.39 -9.29 -16.14
CA ASP A 282 -11.12 -8.90 -14.76
C ASP A 282 -11.76 -7.53 -14.45
N ILE A 283 -12.75 -7.51 -13.55
CA ILE A 283 -13.40 -6.29 -13.10
C ILE A 283 -12.69 -5.82 -11.83
N HIS A 284 -11.90 -4.75 -11.94
CA HIS A 284 -11.13 -4.23 -10.80
C HIS A 284 -12.00 -3.64 -9.68
N GLY A 285 -13.20 -3.14 -9.99
CA GLY A 285 -14.13 -2.57 -9.02
C GLY A 285 -15.40 -2.07 -9.68
N LEU A 286 -16.49 -1.96 -8.91
CA LEU A 286 -17.79 -1.50 -9.37
C LEU A 286 -18.00 -0.05 -8.95
N ILE A 287 -18.26 0.83 -9.92
CA ILE A 287 -18.66 2.21 -9.62
C ILE A 287 -20.17 2.23 -9.36
N THR A 288 -20.55 2.36 -8.09
CA THR A 288 -21.95 2.24 -7.65
C THR A 288 -22.66 3.59 -7.65
N GLY A 289 -21.97 4.66 -7.26
CA GLY A 289 -22.55 5.97 -7.02
C GLY A 289 -21.64 7.12 -7.41
N VAL A 290 -22.24 8.22 -7.85
CA VAL A 290 -21.54 9.46 -8.17
C VAL A 290 -22.35 10.67 -7.74
N GLY A 291 -21.68 11.67 -7.20
CA GLY A 291 -22.30 12.89 -6.70
C GLY A 291 -21.49 14.11 -7.09
N ALA A 292 -22.19 15.22 -7.31
CA ALA A 292 -21.58 16.47 -7.68
C ALA A 292 -22.29 17.65 -7.00
N SER A 293 -21.57 18.74 -6.77
CA SER A 293 -22.13 20.01 -6.29
C SER A 293 -21.22 21.17 -6.68
N ASN A 294 -21.66 22.41 -6.40
CA ASN A 294 -20.82 23.59 -6.53
C ASN A 294 -20.92 24.48 -5.28
N ASN A 295 -19.81 25.12 -4.90
CA ASN A 295 -19.79 26.15 -3.86
C ASN A 295 -20.36 27.48 -4.41
N PRO A 296 -21.42 28.06 -3.81
CA PRO A 296 -21.96 29.34 -4.25
C PRO A 296 -21.27 30.57 -3.62
N TYR A 297 -20.39 30.41 -2.64
CA TYR A 297 -19.89 31.51 -1.82
C TYR A 297 -18.58 32.13 -2.32
N SER A 298 -17.67 31.30 -2.84
CA SER A 298 -16.34 31.73 -3.28
C SER A 298 -15.78 30.75 -4.31
N LEU A 299 -14.90 31.25 -5.18
CA LEU A 299 -14.14 30.41 -6.13
C LEU A 299 -13.00 29.64 -5.44
N ILE A 300 -12.51 30.11 -4.30
CA ILE A 300 -11.28 29.61 -3.69
C ILE A 300 -11.57 28.88 -2.37
N GLU A 301 -12.55 29.36 -1.61
CA GLU A 301 -12.82 28.80 -0.29
C GLU A 301 -13.48 27.42 -0.38
N SER A 302 -13.08 26.55 0.55
CA SER A 302 -13.74 25.26 0.79
C SER A 302 -15.05 25.49 1.55
N SER A 303 -16.10 24.73 1.24
CA SER A 303 -17.38 24.78 1.95
C SER A 303 -17.87 23.37 2.26
N ARG A 304 -17.95 23.04 3.54
CA ARG A 304 -18.54 21.79 4.02
C ARG A 304 -19.96 21.58 3.51
N GLU A 305 -20.77 22.64 3.37
CA GLU A 305 -22.16 22.51 2.92
C GLU A 305 -22.21 22.00 1.48
N SER A 306 -21.36 22.56 0.60
CA SER A 306 -21.28 22.11 -0.79
C SER A 306 -20.73 20.67 -0.87
N GLN A 307 -19.71 20.34 -0.09
CA GLN A 307 -19.14 18.97 -0.06
C GLN A 307 -20.16 17.95 0.48
N GLU A 308 -20.93 18.31 1.51
CA GLU A 308 -22.01 17.49 2.06
C GLU A 308 -23.05 17.14 0.98
N ILE A 309 -23.42 18.11 0.13
CA ILE A 309 -24.34 17.88 -1.00
C ILE A 309 -23.76 16.83 -1.97
N ALA A 310 -22.50 16.96 -2.36
CA ALA A 310 -21.87 16.02 -3.29
C ALA A 310 -21.77 14.61 -2.69
N ILE A 311 -21.41 14.49 -1.41
CA ILE A 311 -21.32 13.19 -0.72
C ILE A 311 -22.72 12.55 -0.58
N ARG A 312 -23.74 13.31 -0.18
CA ARG A 312 -25.12 12.80 -0.10
C ARG A 312 -25.64 12.37 -1.48
N ALA A 313 -25.34 13.14 -2.52
CA ALA A 313 -25.73 12.82 -3.88
C ALA A 313 -25.08 11.51 -4.37
N SER A 314 -23.80 11.25 -4.02
CA SER A 314 -23.11 10.03 -4.43
C SER A 314 -23.68 8.77 -3.79
N LEU A 315 -24.29 8.90 -2.62
CA LEU A 315 -24.98 7.83 -1.89
C LEU A 315 -26.46 7.67 -2.29
N ALA A 316 -27.02 8.61 -3.05
CA ALA A 316 -28.45 8.60 -3.35
C ALA A 316 -28.82 7.41 -4.24
N GLY A 317 -29.78 6.60 -3.77
CA GLY A 317 -30.29 5.42 -4.50
C GLY A 317 -29.38 4.19 -4.43
N LEU A 318 -28.30 4.23 -3.64
CA LEU A 318 -27.48 3.04 -3.40
C LEU A 318 -28.19 2.07 -2.44
N PRO A 319 -27.95 0.74 -2.58
CA PRO A 319 -28.51 -0.25 -1.66
C PRO A 319 -27.83 -0.24 -0.28
N TYR A 320 -26.83 0.62 -0.08
CA TYR A 320 -26.08 0.76 1.15
C TYR A 320 -25.93 2.24 1.56
N GLY A 321 -25.74 2.46 2.85
CA GLY A 321 -25.54 3.80 3.42
C GLY A 321 -24.09 4.09 3.82
N PRO A 322 -23.83 5.28 4.40
CA PRO A 322 -22.51 5.66 4.92
C PRO A 322 -21.91 4.63 5.88
N SER A 323 -22.74 3.87 6.59
CA SER A 323 -22.31 2.85 7.56
C SER A 323 -21.55 1.68 6.99
N GLU A 324 -21.63 1.51 5.68
CA GLU A 324 -21.00 0.39 5.01
C GLU A 324 -19.81 0.82 4.15
N ILE A 325 -19.41 2.10 4.20
CA ILE A 325 -18.16 2.58 3.60
C ILE A 325 -17.03 2.36 4.60
N ASP A 326 -15.96 1.72 4.14
CA ASP A 326 -14.80 1.37 4.97
C ASP A 326 -13.67 2.39 4.86
N LEU A 327 -13.50 2.97 3.68
CA LEU A 327 -12.40 3.86 3.33
C LEU A 327 -12.92 5.11 2.64
N ILE A 328 -12.42 6.27 3.05
CA ILE A 328 -12.65 7.54 2.36
C ILE A 328 -11.28 8.07 1.93
N GLU A 329 -10.98 7.91 0.64
CA GLU A 329 -9.82 8.54 0.01
C GLU A 329 -10.17 10.01 -0.23
N CYS A 330 -9.74 10.85 0.69
CA CYS A 330 -10.11 12.25 0.80
C CYS A 330 -9.37 13.12 -0.23
N HIS A 331 -9.93 14.31 -0.46
CA HIS A 331 -9.25 15.33 -1.23
C HIS A 331 -8.03 15.88 -0.47
N ALA A 332 -8.19 16.18 0.82
CA ALA A 332 -7.23 16.57 1.84
C ALA A 332 -5.84 16.95 1.31
N THR A 333 -5.69 18.24 1.05
CA THR A 333 -4.53 18.84 0.38
C THR A 333 -3.49 19.39 1.36
N SER A 334 -3.63 19.12 2.66
CA SER A 334 -2.80 19.68 3.73
C SER A 334 -3.04 21.19 3.95
N THR A 335 -4.21 21.68 3.57
CA THR A 335 -4.58 23.10 3.78
C THR A 335 -5.30 23.26 5.12
N ALA A 336 -5.05 24.37 5.81
CA ALA A 336 -5.60 24.60 7.15
C ALA A 336 -7.14 24.54 7.16
N GLN A 337 -7.78 25.24 6.23
CA GLN A 337 -9.24 25.28 6.10
C GLN A 337 -9.80 24.07 5.33
N GLY A 338 -9.17 23.67 4.21
CA GLY A 338 -9.72 22.64 3.33
C GLY A 338 -9.91 21.29 4.01
N ASP A 339 -8.89 20.81 4.72
CA ASP A 339 -8.94 19.54 5.44
C ASP A 339 -10.01 19.56 6.57
N VAL A 340 -10.23 20.71 7.22
CA VAL A 340 -11.25 20.87 8.27
C VAL A 340 -12.65 20.79 7.69
N GLU A 341 -12.92 21.56 6.63
CA GLU A 341 -14.22 21.58 5.97
C GLU A 341 -14.59 20.21 5.40
N GLU A 342 -13.63 19.50 4.81
CA GLU A 342 -13.84 18.13 4.30
C GLU A 342 -14.20 17.16 5.42
N VAL A 343 -13.44 17.16 6.52
CA VAL A 343 -13.76 16.29 7.66
C VAL A 343 -15.11 16.67 8.26
N HIS A 344 -15.44 17.96 8.39
CA HIS A 344 -16.74 18.41 8.89
C HIS A 344 -17.90 17.96 8.00
N ALA A 345 -17.74 17.99 6.68
CA ALA A 345 -18.72 17.46 5.73
C ALA A 345 -18.93 15.95 5.93
N ILE A 346 -17.83 15.19 6.07
CA ILE A 346 -17.89 13.75 6.35
C ILE A 346 -18.59 13.48 7.69
N ARG A 347 -18.24 14.20 8.76
CA ARG A 347 -18.83 14.00 10.11
C ARG A 347 -20.35 14.19 10.17
N ARG A 348 -20.93 14.99 9.27
CA ARG A 348 -22.39 15.19 9.20
C ARG A 348 -23.14 14.03 8.54
N ILE A 349 -22.42 13.18 7.81
CA ILE A 349 -22.98 12.07 7.05
C ILE A 349 -22.64 10.74 7.73
N PHE A 350 -21.42 10.62 8.24
CA PHE A 350 -20.90 9.43 8.89
C PHE A 350 -21.11 9.53 10.40
N SER A 351 -21.80 8.53 10.97
CA SER A 351 -22.18 8.51 12.39
C SER A 351 -21.08 7.90 13.28
N ARG A 352 -21.03 8.26 14.55
CA ARG A 352 -20.06 7.78 15.56
C ARG A 352 -19.91 6.26 15.69
N ASN A 353 -20.93 5.49 15.31
CA ASN A 353 -20.87 4.02 15.36
C ASN A 353 -20.16 3.40 14.14
N GLN A 354 -19.75 4.22 13.17
CA GLN A 354 -19.05 3.79 11.96
C GLN A 354 -17.55 3.96 12.15
N LYS A 355 -16.78 2.99 11.66
CA LYS A 355 -15.32 2.99 11.71
C LYS A 355 -14.76 3.10 10.30
N ALA A 356 -15.04 4.22 9.64
CA ALA A 356 -14.45 4.51 8.34
C ALA A 356 -13.02 5.06 8.54
N LEU A 357 -12.09 4.59 7.70
CA LEU A 357 -10.73 5.09 7.67
C LEU A 357 -10.61 6.22 6.65
N LEU A 358 -9.86 7.25 7.01
CA LEU A 358 -9.53 8.36 6.13
C LEU A 358 -8.11 8.20 5.60
N THR A 359 -7.94 8.42 4.31
CA THR A 359 -6.64 8.43 3.65
C THR A 359 -6.50 9.59 2.69
N SER A 360 -5.27 10.01 2.39
CA SER A 360 -4.96 10.91 1.29
C SER A 360 -3.63 10.56 0.64
N PHE A 361 -3.68 10.16 -0.63
CA PHE A 361 -2.49 9.85 -1.43
C PHE A 361 -1.57 11.06 -1.60
N LYS A 362 -2.10 12.27 -1.47
CA LYS A 362 -1.35 13.52 -1.62
C LYS A 362 -0.26 13.68 -0.56
N SER A 363 -0.35 12.96 0.56
CA SER A 363 0.75 12.87 1.53
C SER A 363 2.04 12.30 0.90
N GLN A 364 1.93 11.46 -0.13
CA GLN A 364 3.06 10.78 -0.77
C GLN A 364 3.42 11.35 -2.13
N ILE A 365 2.43 11.71 -2.97
CA ILE A 365 2.66 12.15 -4.36
C ILE A 365 2.39 13.64 -4.59
N GLY A 366 2.14 14.41 -3.52
CA GLY A 366 1.65 15.77 -3.65
C GLY A 366 0.30 15.84 -4.37
N HIS A 367 -0.11 17.04 -4.78
CA HIS A 367 -1.33 17.28 -5.51
C HIS A 367 -1.06 17.29 -7.02
N THR A 368 -1.42 16.21 -7.71
CA THR A 368 -1.29 16.06 -9.17
C THR A 368 -2.35 16.82 -9.98
N LEU A 369 -2.77 17.99 -9.51
CA LEU A 369 -3.75 18.87 -10.17
C LEU A 369 -4.99 18.11 -10.69
N GLY A 370 -5.31 18.22 -11.98
CA GLY A 370 -6.52 17.64 -12.57
C GLY A 370 -6.60 16.11 -12.52
N SER A 371 -5.47 15.40 -12.44
CA SER A 371 -5.41 13.94 -12.38
C SER A 371 -5.57 13.36 -10.96
N SER A 372 -5.61 14.20 -9.93
CA SER A 372 -5.59 13.76 -8.52
C SER A 372 -6.74 12.85 -8.12
N GLY A 373 -7.94 13.08 -8.67
CA GLY A 373 -9.12 12.26 -8.38
C GLY A 373 -8.94 10.81 -8.84
N LEU A 374 -8.52 10.60 -10.10
CA LEU A 374 -8.28 9.25 -10.62
C LEU A 374 -7.04 8.58 -10.00
N ASN A 375 -5.98 9.32 -9.68
CA ASN A 375 -4.84 8.75 -8.93
C ASN A 375 -5.29 8.18 -7.57
N SER A 376 -6.16 8.91 -6.87
CA SER A 376 -6.75 8.49 -5.59
C SER A 376 -7.66 7.27 -5.78
N LEU A 377 -8.48 7.26 -6.83
CA LEU A 377 -9.35 6.14 -7.18
C LEU A 377 -8.55 4.87 -7.50
N ILE A 378 -7.52 4.96 -8.34
CA ILE A 378 -6.68 3.83 -8.73
C ILE A 378 -5.98 3.24 -7.50
N ARG A 379 -5.40 4.08 -6.63
CA ARG A 379 -4.80 3.63 -5.37
C ARG A 379 -5.80 2.87 -4.50
N GLY A 380 -7.01 3.41 -4.34
CA GLY A 380 -8.05 2.77 -3.54
C GLY A 380 -8.55 1.45 -4.14
N VAL A 381 -8.66 1.35 -5.47
CA VAL A 381 -9.00 0.09 -6.16
C VAL A 381 -7.89 -0.95 -5.99
N MET A 382 -6.62 -0.55 -6.11
CA MET A 382 -5.48 -1.46 -5.84
C MET A 382 -5.48 -1.92 -4.38
N ALA A 383 -5.77 -1.01 -3.43
CA ALA A 383 -5.94 -1.31 -2.01
C ALA A 383 -7.06 -2.31 -1.74
N MET A 384 -8.19 -2.15 -2.43
CA MET A 384 -9.34 -3.03 -2.36
C MET A 384 -9.00 -4.43 -2.86
N LYS A 385 -8.36 -4.56 -4.03
CA LYS A 385 -7.88 -5.85 -4.57
C LYS A 385 -6.87 -6.53 -3.64
N ALA A 386 -5.95 -5.76 -3.07
CA ALA A 386 -4.93 -6.28 -2.16
C ALA A 386 -5.49 -6.61 -0.76
N GLY A 387 -6.69 -6.14 -0.42
CA GLY A 387 -7.25 -6.27 0.92
C GLY A 387 -6.46 -5.52 1.98
N VAL A 388 -5.82 -4.40 1.62
CA VAL A 388 -4.99 -3.58 2.52
C VAL A 388 -5.26 -2.10 2.27
N ILE A 389 -5.65 -1.37 3.32
CA ILE A 389 -5.79 0.09 3.32
C ILE A 389 -4.39 0.71 3.43
N PRO A 390 -3.99 1.58 2.48
CA PRO A 390 -2.66 2.17 2.46
C PRO A 390 -2.57 3.34 3.46
N PRO A 391 -1.37 3.66 3.96
CA PRO A 391 -1.19 4.72 4.96
C PRO A 391 -1.31 6.12 4.36
N THR A 392 -1.71 7.08 5.19
CA THR A 392 -1.42 8.50 5.01
C THR A 392 -0.21 8.84 5.86
N ILE A 393 0.85 9.32 5.22
CA ILE A 393 2.09 9.67 5.90
C ILE A 393 2.05 11.10 6.44
N ASN A 394 2.95 11.41 7.37
CA ASN A 394 3.09 12.73 8.01
C ASN A 394 1.89 13.22 8.85
N TYR A 395 1.02 12.29 9.29
CA TYR A 395 0.02 12.53 10.32
C TYR A 395 0.59 12.12 11.68
N GLU A 396 1.16 13.08 12.41
CA GLU A 396 1.86 12.86 13.68
C GLU A 396 1.11 13.45 14.86
N THR A 397 0.57 14.67 14.70
CA THR A 397 -0.16 15.38 15.73
C THR A 397 -1.61 15.59 15.26
N PRO A 398 -2.58 14.85 15.83
CA PRO A 398 -3.99 15.02 15.52
C PRO A 398 -4.46 16.47 15.70
N ASP A 399 -5.18 17.02 14.73
CA ASP A 399 -5.83 18.33 14.87
C ASP A 399 -7.17 18.18 15.60
N PRO A 400 -7.34 18.75 16.81
CA PRO A 400 -8.58 18.65 17.58
C PRO A 400 -9.77 19.29 16.86
N ASN A 401 -9.56 20.26 15.96
CA ASN A 401 -10.64 20.89 15.21
C ASN A 401 -11.32 19.94 14.21
N LEU A 402 -10.65 18.86 13.83
CA LEU A 402 -11.23 17.84 12.96
C LEU A 402 -12.29 17.03 13.71
N GLY A 403 -12.08 16.74 15.00
CA GLY A 403 -12.97 15.94 15.83
C GLY A 403 -13.21 14.51 15.28
N LEU A 404 -12.14 13.88 14.78
CA LEU A 404 -12.16 12.55 14.17
C LEU A 404 -12.65 11.46 15.13
N GLU A 405 -12.05 11.41 16.33
CA GLU A 405 -12.40 10.40 17.34
C GLU A 405 -13.87 10.47 17.77
N GLU A 406 -14.40 11.69 17.93
CA GLU A 406 -15.82 11.92 18.27
C GLU A 406 -16.78 11.38 17.20
N ALA A 407 -16.31 11.31 15.96
CA ALA A 407 -17.08 10.86 14.81
C ALA A 407 -16.84 9.39 14.45
N GLY A 408 -15.99 8.66 15.19
CA GLY A 408 -15.62 7.29 14.86
C GLY A 408 -14.69 7.17 13.64
N LEU A 409 -14.17 8.30 13.15
CA LEU A 409 -13.25 8.37 12.02
C LEU A 409 -11.80 8.26 12.51
N ARG A 410 -10.94 7.67 11.69
CA ARG A 410 -9.51 7.58 11.99
C ARG A 410 -8.69 7.70 10.71
N VAL A 411 -7.55 8.37 10.78
CA VAL A 411 -6.56 8.36 9.69
C VAL A 411 -5.78 7.05 9.75
N ALA A 412 -5.66 6.34 8.62
CA ALA A 412 -4.78 5.18 8.54
C ALA A 412 -3.33 5.65 8.46
N THR A 413 -2.52 5.42 9.50
CA THR A 413 -1.12 5.86 9.57
C THR A 413 -0.12 4.77 9.17
N GLU A 414 -0.59 3.53 9.10
CA GLU A 414 0.17 2.36 8.70
C GLU A 414 -0.69 1.51 7.73
N PRO A 415 -0.09 0.61 6.94
CA PRO A 415 -0.85 -0.37 6.19
C PRO A 415 -1.73 -1.21 7.11
N GLU A 416 -3.03 -1.26 6.81
CA GLU A 416 -4.00 -1.99 7.62
C GLU A 416 -4.80 -2.99 6.79
N THR A 417 -5.00 -4.19 7.31
CA THR A 417 -5.84 -5.19 6.63
C THR A 417 -7.27 -4.65 6.43
N TRP A 418 -7.71 -4.60 5.18
CA TRP A 418 -9.06 -4.27 4.80
C TRP A 418 -9.94 -5.52 4.88
N ARG A 419 -10.52 -5.73 6.06
CA ARG A 419 -11.28 -6.94 6.35
C ARG A 419 -12.66 -6.90 5.71
N ILE A 420 -13.10 -8.05 5.23
CA ILE A 420 -14.48 -8.28 4.86
C ILE A 420 -15.27 -8.61 6.12
N VAL A 421 -16.31 -7.84 6.42
CA VAL A 421 -17.11 -7.98 7.63
C VAL A 421 -18.49 -8.51 7.25
N ASN A 422 -18.92 -9.63 7.83
CA ASN A 422 -20.23 -10.24 7.59
C ASN A 422 -20.55 -10.49 6.10
N GLY A 423 -19.53 -10.79 5.28
CA GLY A 423 -19.71 -11.04 3.86
C GLY A 423 -20.10 -9.80 3.04
N ARG A 424 -20.00 -8.59 3.59
CA ARG A 424 -20.20 -7.36 2.81
C ARG A 424 -18.97 -7.06 1.95
N PRO A 425 -19.15 -6.60 0.70
CA PRO A 425 -18.03 -6.14 -0.13
C PRO A 425 -17.31 -4.98 0.54
N ARG A 426 -16.00 -4.87 0.28
CA ARG A 426 -15.24 -3.68 0.64
C ARG A 426 -15.79 -2.48 -0.14
N ARG A 427 -15.94 -1.34 0.53
CA ARG A 427 -16.48 -0.13 -0.11
C ARG A 427 -15.66 1.09 0.24
N MET A 428 -15.43 1.92 -0.76
CA MET A 428 -14.74 3.19 -0.59
C MET A 428 -15.44 4.36 -1.26
N GLN A 429 -15.16 5.52 -0.72
CA GLN A 429 -15.51 6.81 -1.28
C GLN A 429 -14.23 7.52 -1.73
N VAL A 430 -14.28 8.19 -2.88
CA VAL A 430 -13.20 9.07 -3.36
C VAL A 430 -13.75 10.48 -3.49
N ASN A 431 -13.08 11.42 -2.83
CA ASN A 431 -13.41 12.84 -2.89
C ASN A 431 -12.43 13.60 -3.79
N SER A 432 -12.93 14.45 -4.69
CA SER A 432 -12.11 15.46 -5.34
C SER A 432 -12.84 16.79 -5.41
N PHE A 433 -12.27 17.81 -4.79
CA PHE A 433 -12.85 19.14 -4.64
C PHE A 433 -11.96 20.15 -5.34
N GLY A 434 -12.47 20.77 -6.40
CA GLY A 434 -11.73 21.71 -7.25
C GLY A 434 -11.88 23.17 -6.82
N PHE A 435 -10.85 23.96 -7.09
CA PHE A 435 -11.01 25.41 -7.24
C PHE A 435 -12.14 25.72 -8.23
N GLY A 436 -12.85 26.82 -8.01
CA GLY A 436 -14.14 27.12 -8.63
C GLY A 436 -15.34 26.56 -7.87
N GLY A 437 -15.11 25.81 -6.79
CA GLY A 437 -16.15 25.25 -5.93
C GLY A 437 -16.73 23.93 -6.40
N SER A 438 -16.21 23.35 -7.48
CA SER A 438 -16.74 22.12 -8.10
C SER A 438 -16.33 20.89 -7.30
N ASN A 439 -17.31 20.23 -6.69
CA ASN A 439 -17.07 19.04 -5.85
C ASN A 439 -17.60 17.79 -6.54
N PHE A 440 -16.78 16.75 -6.61
CA PHE A 440 -17.16 15.46 -7.18
C PHE A 440 -16.79 14.32 -6.23
N VAL A 441 -17.69 13.37 -6.09
CA VAL A 441 -17.55 12.21 -5.20
C VAL A 441 -17.94 10.94 -5.95
N VAL A 442 -17.13 9.90 -5.82
CA VAL A 442 -17.38 8.59 -6.42
C VAL A 442 -17.41 7.52 -5.34
N GLN A 443 -18.39 6.62 -5.41
CA GLN A 443 -18.51 5.44 -4.57
C GLN A 443 -18.08 4.21 -5.36
N ILE A 444 -17.19 3.42 -4.78
CA ILE A 444 -16.68 2.18 -5.37
C ILE A 444 -16.98 1.02 -4.42
N GLU A 445 -17.46 -0.08 -4.99
CA GLU A 445 -17.65 -1.35 -4.31
C GLU A 445 -16.72 -2.40 -4.93
N GLU A 446 -16.19 -3.27 -4.08
CA GLU A 446 -15.45 -4.45 -4.51
C GLU A 446 -16.32 -5.29 -5.43
N CYS A 447 -15.83 -5.58 -6.64
CA CYS A 447 -16.47 -6.56 -7.50
C CYS A 447 -16.25 -7.93 -6.89
N ARG A 448 -17.16 -8.32 -6.00
CA ARG A 448 -17.28 -9.69 -5.55
C ARG A 448 -18.05 -10.42 -6.62
N ASP A 449 -17.37 -11.21 -7.41
CA ASP A 449 -18.11 -12.03 -8.36
C ASP A 449 -18.99 -13.03 -7.59
N GLU A 450 -19.99 -13.64 -8.23
CA GLU A 450 -20.65 -14.81 -7.61
C GLU A 450 -19.66 -15.97 -7.35
N ARG A 451 -18.45 -15.84 -7.92
CA ARG A 451 -17.24 -16.63 -7.69
C ARG A 451 -16.60 -16.37 -6.30
N ASP A 452 -16.95 -15.27 -5.61
CA ASP A 452 -16.49 -14.88 -4.27
C ASP A 452 -17.52 -15.13 -3.13
N ARG A 453 -18.74 -15.58 -3.45
CA ARG A 453 -19.58 -16.27 -2.46
C ARG A 453 -18.98 -17.66 -2.22
N PRO A 454 -19.10 -18.28 -1.03
CA PRO A 454 -18.86 -19.72 -0.92
C PRO A 454 -19.67 -20.39 -2.04
N PRO A 455 -19.03 -21.12 -2.96
CA PRO A 455 -19.65 -21.41 -4.25
C PRO A 455 -20.92 -22.21 -4.07
N ALA A 456 -21.87 -21.96 -4.97
CA ALA A 456 -23.06 -22.77 -5.18
C ALA A 456 -22.69 -24.26 -5.10
N ARG A 457 -23.46 -24.98 -4.30
CA ARG A 457 -23.35 -26.41 -4.02
C ARG A 457 -23.28 -27.18 -5.34
N MET A 458 -22.33 -28.10 -5.48
CA MET A 458 -22.44 -29.12 -6.51
C MET A 458 -22.64 -30.50 -5.87
N GLU A 459 -23.70 -31.16 -6.30
CA GLU A 459 -23.99 -32.54 -5.96
C GLU A 459 -23.42 -33.42 -7.09
N ILE A 460 -22.71 -34.51 -6.73
CA ILE A 460 -22.48 -35.68 -7.59
C ILE A 460 -23.60 -36.68 -7.32
N PRO A 461 -24.42 -36.91 -8.31
CA PRO A 461 -25.14 -38.17 -8.38
C PRO A 461 -24.91 -38.89 -9.76
N GLY A 462 -25.80 -39.73 -10.25
CA GLY A 462 -27.14 -39.25 -10.53
C GLY A 462 -27.34 -37.71 -10.67
N SER A 463 -26.29 -36.88 -10.89
CA SER A 463 -26.22 -35.49 -11.35
C SER A 463 -24.77 -35.16 -11.74
N SER A 464 -24.78 -34.51 -12.88
CA SER A 464 -23.72 -34.14 -13.79
C SER A 464 -22.91 -32.92 -13.37
N GLY A 465 -21.64 -32.87 -13.81
CA GLY A 465 -21.06 -31.67 -14.45
C GLY A 465 -19.77 -31.14 -13.85
N MET A 466 -18.60 -31.51 -14.38
CA MET A 466 -17.29 -30.99 -13.92
C MET A 466 -16.73 -29.94 -14.88
N GLU A 467 -16.47 -28.73 -14.37
CA GLU A 467 -15.57 -27.76 -15.01
C GLU A 467 -14.65 -27.06 -13.99
N PRO A 468 -13.40 -26.74 -14.36
CA PRO A 468 -12.41 -26.12 -13.47
C PRO A 468 -12.77 -24.66 -13.18
N ARG A 469 -12.83 -24.26 -11.90
CA ARG A 469 -12.82 -22.84 -11.49
C ARG A 469 -12.08 -22.63 -10.18
N SER A 470 -11.18 -21.65 -10.18
CA SER A 470 -10.44 -21.14 -9.03
C SER A 470 -11.35 -20.37 -8.06
N PRO A 471 -11.06 -20.33 -6.75
CA PRO A 471 -11.54 -19.29 -5.85
C PRO A 471 -10.79 -18.00 -6.16
N GLU A 472 -11.56 -16.95 -6.45
CA GLU A 472 -11.04 -15.71 -7.00
C GLU A 472 -10.64 -14.66 -5.95
N SER A 473 -10.92 -14.90 -4.65
CA SER A 473 -10.45 -14.00 -3.58
C SER A 473 -8.94 -14.08 -3.28
N LEU A 474 -8.21 -15.07 -3.82
CA LEU A 474 -6.79 -15.27 -3.56
C LEU A 474 -6.11 -15.95 -4.77
N GLN A 475 -5.77 -15.16 -5.79
CA GLN A 475 -4.88 -15.64 -6.86
C GLN A 475 -3.45 -15.67 -6.35
N LEU A 476 -2.98 -16.86 -5.98
CA LEU A 476 -1.57 -17.11 -5.73
C LEU A 476 -0.99 -17.82 -6.94
N GLU A 477 0.00 -17.19 -7.56
CA GLU A 477 0.75 -17.80 -8.65
C GLU A 477 1.29 -19.16 -8.20
N GLY A 478 1.04 -20.19 -9.00
CA GLY A 478 1.45 -21.56 -8.68
C GLY A 478 0.49 -22.36 -7.80
N ILE A 479 -0.69 -21.84 -7.45
CA ILE A 479 -1.69 -22.54 -6.64
C ILE A 479 -3.08 -22.50 -7.29
N SER A 480 -3.62 -23.67 -7.59
CA SER A 480 -5.01 -23.84 -8.02
C SER A 480 -5.85 -24.41 -6.89
N LEU A 481 -6.90 -23.70 -6.51
CA LEU A 481 -7.77 -24.08 -5.41
C LEU A 481 -9.11 -24.60 -5.98
N PHE A 482 -9.71 -25.60 -5.34
CA PHE A 482 -10.91 -26.30 -5.80
C PHE A 482 -11.84 -26.64 -4.64
N ARG A 483 -13.11 -26.88 -4.96
CA ARG A 483 -14.05 -27.59 -4.08
C ARG A 483 -14.39 -28.93 -4.72
N VAL A 484 -14.31 -30.00 -3.94
CA VAL A 484 -14.57 -31.36 -4.40
C VAL A 484 -15.60 -32.00 -3.49
N ASP A 485 -16.74 -32.40 -4.04
CA ASP A 485 -17.75 -33.16 -3.30
C ASP A 485 -17.47 -34.66 -3.45
N HIS A 486 -17.65 -35.44 -2.38
CA HIS A 486 -17.48 -36.89 -2.41
C HIS A 486 -18.35 -37.56 -1.34
N GLY A 487 -19.30 -38.38 -1.81
CA GLY A 487 -20.38 -38.90 -0.97
C GLY A 487 -21.21 -37.76 -0.39
N ASN A 488 -21.43 -37.77 0.93
CA ASN A 488 -22.19 -36.74 1.65
C ASN A 488 -21.31 -35.62 2.23
N ARG A 489 -20.07 -35.45 1.75
CA ARG A 489 -19.11 -34.46 2.28
C ARG A 489 -18.55 -33.61 1.15
N SER A 490 -18.39 -32.32 1.43
CA SER A 490 -17.62 -31.40 0.61
C SER A 490 -16.20 -31.27 1.14
N TYR A 491 -15.24 -31.13 0.24
CA TYR A 491 -13.83 -30.92 0.52
C TYR A 491 -13.35 -29.63 -0.15
N ARG A 492 -12.49 -28.90 0.53
CA ARG A 492 -11.67 -27.83 -0.05
C ARG A 492 -10.33 -28.44 -0.45
N THR A 493 -9.85 -28.09 -1.63
CA THR A 493 -8.64 -28.65 -2.20
C THR A 493 -7.72 -27.53 -2.68
N ALA A 494 -6.42 -27.66 -2.44
CA ALA A 494 -5.38 -26.81 -2.99
C ALA A 494 -4.36 -27.66 -3.73
N ILE A 495 -4.04 -27.29 -4.96
CA ILE A 495 -3.06 -27.97 -5.82
C ILE A 495 -1.95 -26.98 -6.12
N LEU A 496 -0.72 -27.34 -5.77
CA LEU A 496 0.48 -26.63 -6.21
C LEU A 496 0.77 -27.05 -7.66
N ASN A 497 0.87 -26.08 -8.58
CA ASN A 497 1.09 -26.34 -10.00
C ASN A 497 1.90 -25.21 -10.67
N GLY A 498 3.01 -25.55 -11.32
CA GLY A 498 3.81 -24.61 -12.12
C GLY A 498 3.39 -24.54 -13.59
N SER A 499 2.51 -25.44 -14.04
CA SER A 499 1.99 -25.46 -15.42
C SER A 499 0.58 -26.06 -15.49
N GLN A 500 -0.10 -25.89 -16.63
CA GLN A 500 -1.39 -26.52 -16.90
C GLN A 500 -1.28 -28.06 -16.91
N GLN A 501 -0.16 -28.60 -17.41
CA GLN A 501 0.04 -30.06 -17.46
C GLN A 501 0.15 -30.66 -16.05
N GLU A 502 0.91 -30.02 -15.15
CA GLU A 502 1.02 -30.48 -13.76
C GLU A 502 -0.33 -30.44 -13.04
N LEU A 503 -1.15 -29.43 -13.35
CA LEU A 503 -2.50 -29.32 -12.81
C LEU A 503 -3.39 -30.47 -13.27
N ASP A 504 -3.37 -30.80 -14.56
CA ASP A 504 -4.17 -31.88 -15.14
C ASP A 504 -3.77 -33.25 -14.54
N GLU A 505 -2.47 -33.50 -14.38
CA GLU A 505 -1.94 -34.73 -13.73
C GLU A 505 -2.38 -34.84 -12.27
N ALA A 506 -2.33 -33.73 -11.52
CA ALA A 506 -2.77 -33.67 -10.13
C ALA A 506 -4.28 -33.89 -9.99
N LEU A 507 -5.08 -33.28 -10.87
CA LEU A 507 -6.52 -33.49 -10.92
C LEU A 507 -6.87 -34.93 -11.27
N GLN A 508 -6.15 -35.56 -12.19
CA GLN A 508 -6.38 -36.96 -12.55
C GLN A 508 -6.08 -37.89 -11.37
N LEU A 509 -4.99 -37.65 -10.64
CA LEU A 509 -4.67 -38.41 -9.43
C LEU A 509 -5.76 -38.25 -8.37
N LEU A 510 -6.22 -37.02 -8.14
CA LEU A 510 -7.25 -36.72 -7.16
C LEU A 510 -8.55 -37.47 -7.49
N ARG A 511 -8.95 -37.49 -8.77
CA ARG A 511 -10.12 -38.25 -9.24
C ARG A 511 -9.97 -39.75 -8.95
N ASN A 512 -8.88 -40.36 -9.40
CA ASN A 512 -8.64 -41.80 -9.17
C ASN A 512 -8.67 -42.14 -7.67
N THR A 513 -8.08 -41.28 -6.84
CA THR A 513 -8.04 -41.48 -5.39
C THR A 513 -9.44 -41.43 -4.75
N PHE A 514 -10.29 -40.53 -5.23
CA PHE A 514 -11.67 -40.40 -4.79
C PHE A 514 -12.56 -41.55 -5.30
N GLU A 515 -12.24 -42.19 -6.43
CA GLU A 515 -13.00 -43.33 -6.96
C GLU A 515 -12.62 -44.67 -6.29
N GLU A 516 -11.36 -44.85 -5.92
CA GLU A 516 -10.83 -46.16 -5.52
C GLU A 516 -10.74 -46.38 -3.99
N VAL A 517 -10.72 -45.31 -3.19
CA VAL A 517 -10.36 -45.40 -1.76
C VAL A 517 -11.23 -44.49 -0.88
N GLU A 518 -11.66 -44.97 0.29
CA GLU A 518 -12.17 -44.08 1.34
C GLU A 518 -11.08 -43.06 1.74
N LEU A 519 -11.45 -41.78 1.80
CA LEU A 519 -10.55 -40.68 2.19
C LEU A 519 -10.16 -40.80 3.67
N SER A 520 -9.14 -41.62 3.93
CA SER A 520 -8.47 -41.70 5.22
C SER A 520 -7.40 -40.61 5.36
N ASP A 521 -7.03 -40.26 6.59
CA ASP A 521 -5.91 -39.34 6.86
C ASP A 521 -4.60 -39.77 6.19
N LYS A 522 -4.40 -41.09 6.00
CA LYS A 522 -3.22 -41.62 5.31
C LYS A 522 -3.24 -41.26 3.83
N THR A 523 -4.40 -41.36 3.19
CA THR A 523 -4.63 -40.97 1.79
C THR A 523 -4.43 -39.46 1.62
N LEU A 524 -5.02 -38.65 2.50
CA LEU A 524 -4.87 -37.19 2.48
C LEU A 524 -3.41 -36.75 2.63
N ARG A 525 -2.67 -37.37 3.57
CA ARG A 525 -1.22 -37.13 3.73
C ARG A 525 -0.41 -37.53 2.50
N SER A 526 -0.83 -38.57 1.78
CA SER A 526 -0.18 -39.00 0.53
C SER A 526 -0.39 -38.00 -0.60
N LEU A 527 -1.61 -37.47 -0.74
CA LEU A 527 -1.93 -36.40 -1.69
C LEU A 527 -1.15 -35.11 -1.37
N ALA A 528 -1.11 -34.72 -0.09
CA ALA A 528 -0.41 -33.51 0.34
C ALA A 528 1.09 -33.53 0.00
N ARG A 529 1.75 -34.70 0.06
CA ARG A 529 3.16 -34.86 -0.35
C ARG A 529 3.39 -34.64 -1.85
N ARG A 530 2.33 -34.69 -2.66
CA ARG A 530 2.34 -34.43 -4.10
C ARG A 530 1.80 -33.04 -4.44
N GLY A 531 1.69 -32.15 -3.44
CA GLY A 531 1.18 -30.80 -3.61
C GLY A 531 -0.35 -30.70 -3.69
N ILE A 532 -1.09 -31.78 -3.35
CA ILE A 532 -2.56 -31.81 -3.39
C ILE A 532 -3.09 -31.86 -1.95
N HIS A 533 -3.46 -30.71 -1.41
CA HIS A 533 -4.00 -30.59 -0.06
C HIS A 533 -5.52 -30.67 -0.11
N VAL A 534 -6.12 -31.61 0.61
CA VAL A 534 -7.57 -31.83 0.62
C VAL A 534 -8.04 -31.85 2.07
N GLU A 535 -9.04 -31.04 2.39
CA GLU A 535 -9.59 -30.92 3.75
C GLU A 535 -11.11 -30.88 3.69
N PRO A 536 -11.84 -31.48 4.64
CA PRO A 536 -13.30 -31.34 4.70
C PRO A 536 -13.70 -29.88 4.89
N ILE A 537 -14.78 -29.48 4.23
CA ILE A 537 -15.43 -28.19 4.51
C ILE A 537 -16.20 -28.32 5.82
N ILE A 538 -16.02 -27.32 6.67
CA ILE A 538 -16.66 -27.21 7.98
C ILE A 538 -17.46 -25.91 8.02
N ASP A 539 -18.63 -25.93 8.66
CA ASP A 539 -19.59 -24.82 8.65
C ASP A 539 -19.06 -23.55 9.33
N ALA A 540 -18.12 -23.71 10.27
CA ALA A 540 -17.41 -22.60 10.91
C ALA A 540 -15.91 -22.95 11.01
N ALA A 541 -15.06 -22.02 10.55
CA ALA A 541 -13.63 -22.15 10.75
C ALA A 541 -13.32 -22.14 12.26
N PRO A 542 -12.52 -23.09 12.77
CA PRO A 542 -12.15 -23.10 14.17
C PRO A 542 -11.30 -21.87 14.49
N PRO A 543 -11.32 -21.40 15.75
CA PRO A 543 -10.41 -20.35 16.18
C PRO A 543 -8.96 -20.78 15.93
N VAL A 544 -8.18 -19.90 15.31
CA VAL A 544 -6.76 -20.15 15.02
C VAL A 544 -5.90 -19.52 16.11
N ALA A 545 -4.97 -20.29 16.66
CA ALA A 545 -3.90 -19.76 17.50
C ALA A 545 -2.62 -19.65 16.68
N LEU A 546 -1.98 -18.49 16.69
CA LEU A 546 -0.67 -18.31 16.04
C LEU A 546 0.46 -18.50 17.05
N LEU A 547 1.43 -19.31 16.67
CA LEU A 547 2.60 -19.64 17.48
C LEU A 547 3.85 -19.06 16.83
N PHE A 548 4.51 -18.15 17.53
CA PHE A 548 5.73 -17.50 17.07
C PHE A 548 6.94 -18.30 17.58
N PRO A 549 7.80 -18.83 16.70
CA PRO A 549 8.94 -19.61 17.13
C PRO A 549 9.96 -18.74 17.89
N GLY A 550 10.87 -19.41 18.59
CA GLY A 550 11.98 -18.76 19.26
C GLY A 550 13.24 -18.77 18.41
N GLN A 551 14.36 -18.47 19.07
CA GLN A 551 15.67 -18.61 18.48
C GLN A 551 15.93 -20.09 18.09
N GLY A 552 16.34 -20.34 16.84
CA GLY A 552 16.68 -21.68 16.33
C GLY A 552 15.93 -22.12 15.06
N SER A 553 14.95 -21.36 14.60
CA SER A 553 14.15 -21.62 13.38
C SER A 553 14.77 -21.09 12.08
N GLN A 554 15.82 -20.27 12.18
CA GLN A 554 16.48 -19.61 11.06
C GLN A 554 17.27 -20.57 10.18
N TYR A 555 17.33 -20.24 8.90
CA TYR A 555 18.16 -20.90 7.89
C TYR A 555 18.53 -19.90 6.79
N THR A 556 19.64 -20.15 6.09
CA THR A 556 20.08 -19.29 4.98
C THR A 556 19.01 -19.19 3.91
N GLY A 557 18.70 -17.98 3.46
CA GLY A 557 17.66 -17.72 2.45
C GLY A 557 16.23 -17.80 2.99
N MET A 558 16.02 -17.87 4.31
CA MET A 558 14.68 -17.76 4.89
C MET A 558 14.00 -16.47 4.43
N GLY A 559 12.74 -16.55 4.00
CA GLY A 559 11.97 -15.39 3.54
C GLY A 559 12.39 -14.80 2.18
N ARG A 560 13.45 -15.28 1.53
CA ARG A 560 13.94 -14.72 0.25
C ARG A 560 12.91 -14.76 -0.87
N GLU A 561 12.31 -15.93 -1.10
CA GLU A 561 11.26 -16.07 -2.11
C GLU A 561 10.04 -15.23 -1.74
N LEU A 562 9.68 -15.21 -0.46
CA LEU A 562 8.54 -14.44 0.05
C LEU A 562 8.74 -12.92 -0.14
N TYR A 563 9.96 -12.42 0.01
CA TYR A 563 10.29 -11.02 -0.26
C TYR A 563 10.03 -10.63 -1.73
N TYR A 564 10.29 -11.54 -2.67
CA TYR A 564 10.04 -11.29 -4.09
C TYR A 564 8.58 -11.53 -4.48
N SER A 565 7.92 -12.54 -3.90
CA SER A 565 6.56 -12.93 -4.26
C SER A 565 5.46 -12.14 -3.55
N PHE A 566 5.71 -11.60 -2.35
CA PHE A 566 4.68 -10.97 -1.52
C PHE A 566 5.01 -9.51 -1.18
N PRO A 567 4.29 -8.53 -1.77
CA PRO A 567 4.46 -7.11 -1.48
C PRO A 567 4.36 -6.73 -0.01
N VAL A 568 3.46 -7.38 0.75
CA VAL A 568 3.30 -7.12 2.19
C VAL A 568 4.56 -7.58 2.94
N VAL A 569 5.09 -8.77 2.62
CA VAL A 569 6.32 -9.28 3.23
C VAL A 569 7.49 -8.35 2.93
N ARG A 570 7.67 -7.97 1.65
CA ARG A 570 8.68 -7.01 1.22
C ARG A 570 8.60 -5.71 2.01
N THR A 571 7.41 -5.13 2.10
CA THR A 571 7.16 -3.86 2.79
C THR A 571 7.60 -3.90 4.25
N TRP A 572 7.21 -4.94 4.99
CA TRP A 572 7.55 -5.05 6.41
C TRP A 572 9.05 -5.34 6.64
N LEU A 573 9.70 -6.09 5.74
CA LEU A 573 11.15 -6.30 5.80
C LEU A 573 11.94 -5.02 5.45
N GLU A 574 11.52 -4.26 4.42
CA GLU A 574 12.10 -2.96 4.11
C GLU A 574 11.91 -1.96 5.27
N LYS A 575 10.74 -1.98 5.92
CA LYS A 575 10.45 -1.16 7.11
C LYS A 575 11.37 -1.50 8.28
N ALA A 576 11.65 -2.77 8.53
CA ALA A 576 12.65 -3.18 9.52
C ALA A 576 14.06 -2.74 9.14
N ALA A 577 14.43 -2.88 7.86
CA ALA A 577 15.74 -2.48 7.37
C ALA A 577 15.98 -0.97 7.50
N ALA A 578 14.94 -0.14 7.32
CA ALA A 578 15.02 1.31 7.48
C ALA A 578 15.36 1.77 8.91
N VAL A 579 15.03 0.96 9.93
CA VAL A 579 15.36 1.24 11.34
C VAL A 579 16.55 0.44 11.87
N ALA A 580 17.04 -0.52 11.10
CA ALA A 580 18.23 -1.30 11.42
C ALA A 580 19.48 -0.45 11.21
N ASP A 581 20.46 -0.62 12.09
CA ASP A 581 21.79 0.00 11.96
C ASP A 581 22.82 -0.95 11.31
N PHE A 582 22.31 -1.95 10.60
CA PHE A 582 23.05 -2.92 9.79
C PHE A 582 22.21 -3.30 8.58
N ASP A 583 22.85 -3.89 7.57
CA ASP A 583 22.16 -4.36 6.36
C ASP A 583 21.33 -5.62 6.65
N LEU A 584 20.13 -5.41 7.20
CA LEU A 584 19.19 -6.48 7.53
C LEU A 584 18.77 -7.28 6.30
N LEU A 585 18.59 -6.63 5.14
CA LEU A 585 18.11 -7.31 3.93
C LEU A 585 19.13 -8.30 3.39
N SER A 586 20.43 -7.98 3.49
CA SER A 586 21.49 -8.92 3.09
C SER A 586 21.43 -10.26 3.82
N LEU A 587 20.92 -10.31 5.07
CA LEU A 587 20.78 -11.56 5.83
C LEU A 587 19.75 -12.52 5.23
N TYR A 588 18.78 -12.02 4.47
CA TYR A 588 17.76 -12.83 3.79
C TYR A 588 18.12 -13.08 2.33
N LEU A 589 18.64 -12.05 1.64
CA LEU A 589 18.80 -12.05 0.19
C LEU A 589 20.14 -12.62 -0.27
N GLU A 590 21.16 -12.57 0.58
CA GLU A 590 22.51 -13.07 0.30
C GLU A 590 22.85 -14.29 1.16
N ASP A 591 23.94 -14.98 0.82
CA ASP A 591 24.46 -16.08 1.63
C ASP A 591 25.29 -15.55 2.80
N ARG A 592 24.62 -15.39 3.95
CA ARG A 592 25.20 -14.85 5.20
C ARG A 592 25.04 -15.83 6.38
N GLU A 593 25.17 -17.13 6.14
CA GLU A 593 24.89 -18.18 7.15
C GLU A 593 25.59 -17.94 8.50
N GLU A 594 26.89 -17.65 8.50
CA GLU A 594 27.67 -17.45 9.72
C GLU A 594 27.24 -16.21 10.52
N GLN A 595 26.80 -15.14 9.84
CA GLN A 595 26.23 -13.97 10.51
C GLN A 595 24.85 -14.30 11.07
N LEU A 596 23.98 -14.96 10.30
CA LEU A 596 22.63 -15.33 10.74
C LEU A 596 22.62 -16.28 11.95
N ARG A 597 23.72 -17.02 12.18
CA ARG A 597 23.91 -17.86 13.38
C ARG A 597 24.24 -17.07 14.65
N GLN A 598 24.73 -15.84 14.53
CA GLN A 598 25.07 -15.02 15.69
C GLN A 598 23.81 -14.39 16.27
N THR A 599 23.61 -14.52 17.59
CA THR A 599 22.42 -14.02 18.29
C THR A 599 22.16 -12.53 18.00
N LEU A 600 23.22 -11.75 17.84
CA LEU A 600 23.20 -10.32 17.48
C LEU A 600 22.36 -10.02 16.24
N TRP A 601 22.50 -10.83 15.18
CA TRP A 601 21.83 -10.64 13.90
C TRP A 601 20.57 -11.52 13.77
N GLN A 602 20.61 -12.68 14.40
CA GLN A 602 19.57 -13.70 14.36
C GLN A 602 18.24 -13.22 14.93
N GLN A 603 18.23 -12.62 16.13
CA GLN A 603 16.96 -12.26 16.78
C GLN A 603 16.22 -11.14 16.04
N PRO A 604 16.87 -10.03 15.62
CA PRO A 604 16.20 -9.02 14.81
C PRO A 604 15.69 -9.57 13.48
N ALA A 605 16.46 -10.44 12.83
CA ALA A 605 16.05 -11.06 11.57
C ALA A 605 14.84 -12.00 11.73
N ALA A 606 14.79 -12.80 12.80
CA ALA A 606 13.64 -13.64 13.10
C ALA A 606 12.38 -12.79 13.39
N TYR A 607 12.50 -11.77 14.23
CA TYR A 607 11.38 -10.88 14.56
C TYR A 607 10.79 -10.19 13.32
N ALA A 608 11.65 -9.62 12.47
CA ALA A 608 11.18 -8.91 11.27
C ALA A 608 10.47 -9.85 10.29
N LEU A 609 11.00 -11.05 10.06
CA LEU A 609 10.38 -12.03 9.18
C LEU A 609 9.07 -12.58 9.78
N GLU A 610 9.05 -12.96 11.04
CA GLU A 610 7.85 -13.46 11.71
C GLU A 610 6.71 -12.43 11.71
N TYR A 611 7.02 -11.16 11.94
CA TYR A 611 6.03 -10.08 11.86
C TYR A 611 5.54 -9.86 10.42
N ALA A 612 6.44 -9.89 9.43
CA ALA A 612 6.07 -9.77 8.02
C ALA A 612 5.15 -10.92 7.58
N LEU A 613 5.43 -12.16 8.03
CA LEU A 613 4.57 -13.32 7.81
C LEU A 613 3.21 -13.17 8.50
N TYR A 614 3.18 -12.66 9.73
CA TYR A 614 1.94 -12.36 10.44
C TYR A 614 1.06 -11.40 9.62
N GLN A 615 1.65 -10.32 9.09
CA GLN A 615 0.94 -9.35 8.27
C GLN A 615 0.43 -9.96 6.96
N GLN A 616 1.22 -10.85 6.34
CA GLN A 616 0.78 -11.59 5.16
C GLN A 616 -0.39 -12.54 5.47
N LEU A 617 -0.38 -13.22 6.63
CA LEU A 617 -1.50 -14.07 7.05
C LEU A 617 -2.77 -13.24 7.29
N LEU A 618 -2.65 -12.05 7.87
CA LEU A 618 -3.78 -11.13 8.01
C LEU A 618 -4.32 -10.70 6.63
N ALA A 619 -3.43 -10.40 5.67
CA ALA A 619 -3.81 -10.04 4.31
C ALA A 619 -4.57 -11.19 3.61
N PHE A 620 -4.25 -12.45 3.93
CA PHE A 620 -5.02 -13.62 3.50
C PHE A 620 -6.32 -13.85 4.28
N GLY A 621 -6.66 -12.98 5.23
CA GLY A 621 -7.88 -13.06 6.03
C GLY A 621 -7.78 -13.98 7.26
N ILE A 622 -6.60 -14.55 7.57
CA ILE A 622 -6.41 -15.39 8.76
C ILE A 622 -6.34 -14.51 10.01
N GLN A 623 -7.26 -14.70 10.95
CA GLN A 623 -7.34 -13.93 12.19
C GLN A 623 -6.97 -14.80 13.39
N PRO A 624 -5.96 -14.44 14.20
CA PRO A 624 -5.70 -15.15 15.44
C PRO A 624 -6.78 -14.87 16.49
N ALA A 625 -7.31 -15.92 17.09
CA ALA A 625 -8.11 -15.84 18.32
C ALA A 625 -7.22 -15.71 19.56
N ALA A 626 -6.00 -16.23 19.49
CA ALA A 626 -4.97 -16.12 20.53
C ALA A 626 -3.59 -16.23 19.89
N MET A 627 -2.57 -15.77 20.59
CA MET A 627 -1.19 -15.89 20.18
C MET A 627 -0.32 -16.36 21.35
N ALA A 628 0.76 -17.05 21.04
CA ALA A 628 1.82 -17.34 21.98
C ALA A 628 3.14 -17.35 21.23
N GLY A 629 4.25 -17.10 21.91
CA GLY A 629 5.55 -17.12 21.29
C GLY A 629 6.60 -17.72 22.19
N HIS A 630 7.53 -18.47 21.61
CA HIS A 630 8.59 -19.12 22.38
C HIS A 630 9.75 -18.15 22.58
N SER A 631 9.96 -17.66 23.82
CA SER A 631 11.08 -16.78 24.18
C SER A 631 11.19 -15.49 23.35
N LEU A 632 11.90 -15.51 22.23
CA LEU A 632 11.96 -14.37 21.29
C LEU A 632 10.58 -14.11 20.68
N GLY A 633 9.90 -15.17 20.23
CA GLY A 633 8.61 -15.05 19.56
C GLY A 633 7.53 -14.41 20.43
N GLU A 634 7.69 -14.40 21.75
CA GLU A 634 6.76 -13.70 22.66
C GLU A 634 6.78 -12.18 22.41
N LEU A 635 7.95 -11.62 22.12
CA LEU A 635 8.09 -10.21 21.74
C LEU A 635 7.44 -9.94 20.39
N THR A 636 7.60 -10.86 19.42
CA THR A 636 6.90 -10.78 18.14
C THR A 636 5.38 -10.86 18.31
N ALA A 637 4.89 -11.77 19.14
CA ALA A 637 3.46 -11.93 19.42
C ALA A 637 2.86 -10.68 20.10
N LEU A 638 3.59 -10.06 21.03
CA LEU A 638 3.17 -8.81 21.66
C LEU A 638 3.14 -7.63 20.68
N ALA A 639 4.15 -7.52 19.81
CA ALA A 639 4.14 -6.54 18.72
C ALA A 639 2.95 -6.76 17.79
N ALA A 640 2.71 -8.00 17.35
CA ALA A 640 1.59 -8.39 16.51
C ALA A 640 0.24 -8.08 17.16
N ALA A 641 0.13 -8.23 18.49
CA ALA A 641 -1.05 -7.84 19.24
C ALA A 641 -1.22 -6.31 19.41
N GLY A 642 -0.21 -5.51 19.05
CA GLY A 642 -0.20 -4.06 19.20
C GLY A 642 0.13 -3.57 20.61
N ALA A 643 0.81 -4.39 21.42
CA ALA A 643 1.26 -3.97 22.75
C ALA A 643 2.34 -2.88 22.68
N PHE A 644 3.06 -2.79 21.57
CA PHE A 644 3.97 -1.70 21.18
C PHE A 644 4.04 -1.64 19.65
N SER A 645 4.66 -0.59 19.10
CA SER A 645 4.84 -0.46 17.64
C SER A 645 5.78 -1.54 17.09
N PHE A 646 5.69 -1.83 15.80
CA PHE A 646 6.60 -2.77 15.13
C PHE A 646 8.08 -2.35 15.31
N GLU A 647 8.35 -1.05 15.14
CA GLU A 647 9.67 -0.45 15.24
C GLU A 647 10.21 -0.51 16.68
N ASP A 648 9.37 -0.23 17.68
CA ASP A 648 9.77 -0.33 19.09
C ASP A 648 10.06 -1.78 19.47
N GLY A 649 9.28 -2.73 18.96
CA GLY A 649 9.56 -4.16 19.11
C GLY A 649 10.86 -4.58 18.44
N PHE A 650 11.14 -4.10 17.23
CA PHE A 650 12.40 -4.34 16.53
C PHE A 650 13.59 -3.78 17.32
N ARG A 651 13.45 -2.57 17.87
CA ARG A 651 14.45 -1.93 18.74
C ARG A 651 14.66 -2.71 20.04
N LEU A 652 13.60 -3.19 20.67
CA LEU A 652 13.64 -4.01 21.89
C LEU A 652 14.37 -5.33 21.63
N VAL A 653 14.04 -6.03 20.55
CA VAL A 653 14.69 -7.28 20.15
C VAL A 653 16.17 -7.03 19.82
N THR A 654 16.48 -5.97 19.08
CA THR A 654 17.86 -5.60 18.75
C THR A 654 18.67 -5.26 19.99
N LYS A 655 18.08 -4.54 20.95
CA LYS A 655 18.69 -4.25 22.25
C LYS A 655 18.97 -5.55 23.02
N ARG A 656 17.98 -6.43 23.11
CA ARG A 656 18.10 -7.76 23.75
C ARG A 656 19.23 -8.58 23.13
N ALA A 657 19.28 -8.67 21.79
CA ALA A 657 20.30 -9.39 21.05
C ALA A 657 21.72 -8.88 21.36
N ARG A 658 21.90 -7.56 21.37
CA ARG A 658 23.17 -6.90 21.72
C ARG A 658 23.60 -7.16 23.15
N SER A 659 22.67 -7.05 24.10
CA SER A 659 22.97 -7.30 25.50
C SER A 659 23.36 -8.77 25.73
N MET A 660 22.70 -9.72 25.04
CA MET A 660 23.07 -11.14 25.09
C MET A 660 24.44 -11.42 24.45
N ASP A 661 24.74 -10.82 23.31
CA ASP A 661 26.04 -10.95 22.64
C ASP A 661 27.19 -10.42 23.52
N LYS A 662 27.02 -9.23 24.09
CA LYS A 662 27.95 -8.65 25.08
C LYS A 662 28.11 -9.55 26.31
N ALA A 663 27.03 -10.14 26.81
CA ALA A 663 27.06 -11.03 27.96
C ALA A 663 27.90 -12.29 27.69
N SER A 664 27.73 -12.87 26.51
CA SER A 664 28.48 -14.05 26.08
C SER A 664 29.98 -13.75 25.96
N ALA A 665 30.37 -12.54 25.54
CA ALA A 665 31.76 -12.15 25.39
C ALA A 665 32.47 -11.84 26.74
N LEU A 666 31.73 -11.39 27.76
CA LEU A 666 32.30 -10.95 29.04
C LEU A 666 32.52 -12.10 30.05
N ARG A 667 31.91 -13.28 29.85
CA ARG A 667 31.98 -14.39 30.80
C ARG A 667 33.02 -15.43 30.41
N SER A 668 33.76 -15.93 31.41
CA SER A 668 34.63 -17.10 31.25
C SER A 668 33.85 -18.39 31.02
N ASP A 669 32.62 -18.49 31.56
CA ASP A 669 31.64 -19.53 31.23
C ASP A 669 30.28 -18.88 30.90
N PRO A 670 29.91 -18.77 29.60
CA PRO A 670 28.59 -18.30 29.20
C PRO A 670 27.47 -19.31 29.51
N GLY A 671 27.81 -20.51 29.98
CA GLY A 671 26.88 -21.60 30.24
C GLY A 671 26.47 -22.34 28.97
N VAL A 672 25.72 -23.44 29.15
CA VAL A 672 25.19 -24.27 28.06
C VAL A 672 23.74 -24.62 28.32
N MET A 673 23.01 -25.00 27.27
CA MET A 673 21.65 -25.54 27.37
C MET A 673 21.60 -26.99 26.88
N MET A 674 20.72 -27.78 27.47
CA MET A 674 20.56 -29.20 27.16
C MET A 674 19.09 -29.60 27.14
N ALA A 675 18.64 -30.18 26.03
CA ALA A 675 17.30 -30.74 25.90
C ALA A 675 17.24 -32.19 26.39
N THR A 676 16.15 -32.55 27.04
CA THR A 676 15.91 -33.89 27.58
C THR A 676 14.44 -34.29 27.49
N ASP A 677 14.19 -35.60 27.40
CA ASP A 677 12.86 -36.20 27.47
C ASP A 677 12.51 -36.80 28.84
N ALA A 678 13.30 -36.50 29.86
CA ALA A 678 13.01 -36.89 31.23
C ALA A 678 11.74 -36.18 31.79
N PRO A 679 10.91 -36.89 32.59
CA PRO A 679 9.74 -36.30 33.23
C PRO A 679 10.10 -35.15 34.18
N LEU A 680 9.26 -34.12 34.22
CA LEU A 680 9.49 -32.91 35.03
C LEU A 680 9.76 -33.19 36.52
N ALA A 681 9.09 -34.18 37.11
CA ALA A 681 9.28 -34.55 38.51
C ALA A 681 10.70 -35.06 38.80
N LEU A 682 11.27 -35.85 37.88
CA LEU A 682 12.67 -36.31 37.98
C LEU A 682 13.62 -35.13 37.80
N LEU A 683 13.36 -34.27 36.81
CA LEU A 683 14.20 -33.10 36.56
C LEU A 683 14.25 -32.14 37.74
N GLN A 684 13.13 -31.92 38.43
CA GLN A 684 13.10 -31.11 39.65
C GLN A 684 14.02 -31.67 40.74
N GLN A 685 14.10 -33.00 40.89
CA GLN A 685 15.02 -33.65 41.82
C GLN A 685 16.48 -33.49 41.36
N GLN A 686 16.76 -33.71 40.08
CA GLN A 686 18.12 -33.66 39.53
C GLN A 686 18.72 -32.25 39.52
N VAL A 687 17.88 -31.26 39.24
CA VAL A 687 18.25 -29.83 39.23
C VAL A 687 18.49 -29.33 40.66
N ALA A 688 17.72 -29.80 41.65
CA ALA A 688 17.92 -29.44 43.06
C ALA A 688 19.29 -29.87 43.63
N LEU A 689 20.02 -30.77 42.95
CA LEU A 689 21.37 -31.20 43.34
C LEU A 689 22.45 -30.18 43.03
N SER A 690 22.15 -29.11 42.28
CA SER A 690 23.10 -28.05 41.95
C SER A 690 22.40 -26.70 41.83
N ASP A 691 22.95 -25.70 42.50
CA ASP A 691 22.56 -24.29 42.37
C ASP A 691 22.95 -23.65 41.02
N GLN A 692 23.61 -24.41 40.13
CA GLN A 692 24.10 -23.94 38.83
C GLN A 692 23.35 -24.54 37.64
N VAL A 693 22.31 -25.34 37.87
CA VAL A 693 21.43 -25.87 36.82
C VAL A 693 20.01 -25.34 37.05
N PHE A 694 19.33 -24.98 35.97
CA PHE A 694 17.98 -24.43 36.01
C PHE A 694 17.13 -25.05 34.90
N ILE A 695 15.82 -25.15 35.14
CA ILE A 695 14.87 -25.48 34.09
C ILE A 695 14.61 -24.20 33.29
N ALA A 696 15.13 -24.13 32.08
CA ALA A 696 15.02 -22.96 31.20
C ALA A 696 13.69 -22.95 30.43
N ASN A 697 13.26 -24.10 29.89
CA ASN A 697 12.01 -24.21 29.13
C ASN A 697 11.31 -25.54 29.41
N ILE A 698 9.98 -25.50 29.47
CA ILE A 698 9.10 -26.67 29.51
C ILE A 698 8.26 -26.62 28.23
N ASN A 699 8.72 -27.28 27.17
CA ASN A 699 8.04 -27.27 25.86
C ASN A 699 6.89 -28.30 25.83
N SER A 700 7.06 -29.42 26.53
CA SER A 700 6.03 -30.43 26.76
C SER A 700 6.34 -31.24 28.03
N PRO A 701 5.45 -32.11 28.52
CA PRO A 701 5.72 -32.97 29.67
C PRO A 701 6.98 -33.85 29.55
N LEU A 702 7.43 -34.12 28.32
CA LEU A 702 8.60 -34.93 27.98
C LEU A 702 9.56 -34.19 27.03
N GLN A 703 9.56 -32.85 27.05
CA GLN A 703 10.52 -32.04 26.31
C GLN A 703 10.87 -30.81 27.14
N VAL A 704 11.93 -30.93 27.91
CA VAL A 704 12.39 -29.90 28.85
C VAL A 704 13.81 -29.49 28.48
N VAL A 705 14.11 -28.21 28.63
CA VAL A 705 15.45 -27.66 28.41
C VAL A 705 16.03 -27.21 29.73
N LEU A 706 17.21 -27.71 30.05
CA LEU A 706 18.03 -27.29 31.18
C LEU A 706 19.02 -26.24 30.70
N GLY A 707 19.33 -25.26 31.54
CA GLY A 707 20.39 -24.27 31.31
C GLY A 707 21.21 -24.05 32.58
N GLY A 708 22.46 -23.65 32.44
CA GLY A 708 23.34 -23.51 33.58
C GLY A 708 24.82 -23.43 33.21
N SER A 709 25.70 -23.54 34.20
CA SER A 709 27.14 -23.64 33.95
C SER A 709 27.46 -24.91 33.15
N ARG A 710 28.51 -24.84 32.33
CA ARG A 710 28.89 -25.93 31.43
C ARG A 710 29.04 -27.25 32.18
N ASP A 711 29.87 -27.25 33.21
CA ASP A 711 30.19 -28.46 33.98
C ASP A 711 28.97 -29.03 34.71
N ALA A 712 28.13 -28.16 35.29
CA ALA A 712 26.97 -28.60 36.05
C ALA A 712 25.89 -29.21 35.15
N VAL A 713 25.62 -28.59 34.00
CA VAL A 713 24.65 -29.11 33.02
C VAL A 713 25.13 -30.43 32.42
N HIS A 714 26.42 -30.56 32.08
CA HIS A 714 26.98 -31.84 31.62
C HIS A 714 26.81 -32.96 32.66
N LYS A 715 27.18 -32.70 33.92
CA LYS A 715 27.00 -33.69 35.00
C LYS A 715 25.53 -34.06 35.22
N CYS A 716 24.62 -33.09 35.13
CA CYS A 716 23.19 -33.35 35.20
C CYS A 716 22.70 -34.21 34.02
N GLY A 717 23.20 -33.95 32.81
CA GLY A 717 22.91 -34.72 31.61
C GLY A 717 23.35 -36.17 31.72
N GLU A 718 24.54 -36.44 32.26
CA GLU A 718 25.02 -37.82 32.45
C GLU A 718 24.14 -38.59 33.46
N ARG A 719 23.76 -37.95 34.58
CA ARG A 719 22.78 -38.57 35.52
C ARG A 719 21.45 -38.88 34.84
N ILE A 720 20.94 -37.95 34.03
CA ILE A 720 19.69 -38.15 33.28
C ILE A 720 19.79 -39.37 32.34
N LYS A 721 20.96 -39.56 31.70
CA LYS A 721 21.22 -40.75 30.86
C LYS A 721 21.31 -42.03 31.67
N GLU A 722 21.84 -42.01 32.90
CA GLU A 722 21.83 -43.17 33.81
C GLU A 722 20.40 -43.62 34.17
N PHE A 723 19.45 -42.68 34.24
CA PHE A 723 18.03 -42.97 34.40
C PHE A 723 17.34 -43.44 33.09
N GLY A 724 18.07 -43.57 31.98
CA GLY A 724 17.57 -44.07 30.70
C GLY A 724 16.95 -43.02 29.78
N TYR A 725 17.10 -41.72 30.08
CA TYR A 725 16.54 -40.62 29.28
C TYR A 725 17.58 -39.98 28.37
N ARG A 726 17.12 -39.35 27.28
CA ARG A 726 18.01 -38.59 26.38
C ARG A 726 18.39 -37.27 27.01
N ALA A 727 19.63 -36.85 26.74
CA ALA A 727 20.15 -35.56 27.12
C ALA A 727 21.09 -35.05 26.01
N THR A 728 20.68 -33.99 25.32
CA THR A 728 21.33 -33.48 24.11
C THR A 728 21.69 -32.01 24.27
N LEU A 729 22.96 -31.65 24.10
CA LEU A 729 23.37 -30.25 24.13
C LEU A 729 22.79 -29.47 22.95
N LEU A 730 22.29 -28.27 23.25
CA LEU A 730 21.82 -27.32 22.26
C LEU A 730 22.97 -26.46 21.75
N ARG A 731 22.94 -26.14 20.46
CA ARG A 731 23.90 -25.26 19.81
C ARG A 731 23.49 -23.80 20.02
N VAL A 732 23.75 -23.29 21.22
CA VAL A 732 23.48 -21.91 21.62
C VAL A 732 24.76 -21.27 22.16
N SER A 733 24.84 -19.93 22.08
CA SER A 733 26.00 -19.17 22.54
C SER A 733 26.15 -19.15 24.06
N MET A 734 25.04 -19.29 24.79
CA MET A 734 25.00 -19.19 26.24
C MET A 734 23.79 -19.91 26.86
N ALA A 735 23.75 -20.00 28.19
CA ALA A 735 22.59 -20.47 28.94
C ALA A 735 21.51 -19.38 29.08
N PHE A 736 20.51 -19.38 28.18
CA PHE A 736 19.36 -18.49 28.26
C PHE A 736 18.39 -18.88 29.38
N HIS A 737 17.56 -17.91 29.83
CA HIS A 737 16.53 -18.10 30.87
C HIS A 737 17.05 -18.61 32.22
N CYS A 738 18.31 -18.30 32.55
CA CYS A 738 18.96 -18.69 33.80
C CYS A 738 19.44 -17.45 34.58
N PRO A 739 19.58 -17.53 35.93
CA PRO A 739 20.15 -16.46 36.77
C PRO A 739 21.61 -16.06 36.48
N LEU A 740 22.19 -16.56 35.38
CA LEU A 740 23.51 -16.18 34.87
C LEU A 740 23.47 -14.87 34.04
N LEU A 741 22.34 -14.15 34.02
CA LEU A 741 22.14 -12.93 33.22
C LEU A 741 21.99 -11.58 34.02
N PRO A 742 22.50 -11.38 35.26
CA PRO A 742 22.13 -10.21 36.07
C PRO A 742 22.61 -8.86 35.52
N ILE A 743 23.74 -8.79 34.82
CA ILE A 743 24.38 -7.53 34.39
C ILE A 743 23.53 -6.72 33.40
N PHE A 744 22.65 -7.37 32.63
CA PHE A 744 21.87 -6.72 31.58
C PHE A 744 20.38 -6.54 31.93
N SER A 745 19.95 -7.08 33.08
CA SER A 745 18.58 -6.95 33.56
C SER A 745 18.20 -5.48 33.79
N ASP A 746 19.12 -4.69 34.36
CA ASP A 746 18.87 -3.26 34.63
C ASP A 746 18.87 -2.42 33.35
N GLU A 747 19.76 -2.73 32.40
CA GLU A 747 19.84 -2.05 31.10
C GLU A 747 18.57 -2.31 30.26
N MET A 748 18.11 -3.58 30.23
CA MET A 748 16.87 -3.96 29.56
C MET A 748 15.66 -3.33 30.27
N ARG A 749 15.59 -3.36 31.60
CA ARG A 749 14.52 -2.73 32.38
C ARG A 749 14.42 -1.23 32.11
N ALA A 750 15.54 -0.52 32.06
CA ALA A 750 15.56 0.90 31.72
C ALA A 750 15.04 1.15 30.28
N PHE A 751 15.43 0.30 29.34
CA PHE A 751 14.99 0.38 27.95
C PHE A 751 13.48 0.11 27.81
N THR A 752 12.97 -0.97 28.38
CA THR A 752 11.54 -1.34 28.35
C THR A 752 10.67 -0.26 29.01
N LYS A 753 11.13 0.36 30.11
CA LYS A 753 10.41 1.47 30.77
C LYS A 753 10.20 2.67 29.86
N ALA A 754 11.18 3.00 29.03
CA ALA A 754 11.14 4.14 28.11
C ALA A 754 10.22 3.92 26.90
N LEU A 755 9.88 2.67 26.58
CA LEU A 755 9.02 2.36 25.44
C LEU A 755 7.53 2.58 25.77
N PRO A 756 6.72 3.01 24.78
CA PRO A 756 5.28 3.14 24.94
C PRO A 756 4.59 1.77 24.81
N PHE A 757 4.02 1.27 25.90
CA PHE A 757 3.23 0.03 25.90
C PHE A 757 1.72 0.32 25.89
N ARG A 758 0.94 -0.60 25.35
CA ARG A 758 -0.52 -0.59 25.24
C ARG A 758 -1.08 -1.98 25.55
N ALA A 759 -2.38 -2.06 25.83
CA ALA A 759 -3.08 -3.33 26.00
C ALA A 759 -3.07 -4.15 24.68
N PRO A 760 -2.78 -5.47 24.71
CA PRO A 760 -2.82 -6.33 23.53
C PRO A 760 -4.25 -6.42 22.96
N ARG A 761 -4.41 -6.21 21.66
CA ARG A 761 -5.71 -6.33 20.96
C ARG A 761 -6.16 -7.78 20.76
N VAL A 762 -5.23 -8.71 20.79
CA VAL A 762 -5.44 -10.17 20.73
C VAL A 762 -4.76 -10.78 21.94
N PRO A 763 -5.40 -11.73 22.66
CA PRO A 763 -4.78 -12.37 23.82
C PRO A 763 -3.44 -13.02 23.47
N VAL A 764 -2.37 -12.62 24.17
CA VAL A 764 -1.04 -13.24 24.09
C VAL A 764 -0.80 -14.03 25.36
N ILE A 765 -0.53 -15.33 25.26
CA ILE A 765 -0.21 -16.18 26.42
C ILE A 765 1.25 -15.95 26.83
N SER A 766 1.44 -15.50 28.07
CA SER A 766 2.77 -15.24 28.60
C SER A 766 3.48 -16.53 29.01
N ASN A 767 4.76 -16.64 28.62
CA ASN A 767 5.67 -17.70 29.04
C ASN A 767 5.96 -17.66 30.56
N THR A 768 5.97 -16.46 31.14
CA THR A 768 6.33 -16.23 32.56
C THR A 768 5.16 -16.55 33.49
N ILE A 769 3.99 -15.99 33.25
CA ILE A 769 2.82 -16.14 34.13
C ILE A 769 1.86 -17.26 33.71
N ARG A 770 2.07 -17.87 32.53
CA ARG A 770 1.27 -19.00 31.98
C ARG A 770 -0.22 -18.68 31.83
N LYS A 771 -0.52 -17.40 31.57
CA LYS A 771 -1.85 -16.82 31.40
C LYS A 771 -1.75 -15.71 30.35
N PRO A 772 -2.88 -15.22 29.81
CA PRO A 772 -2.86 -14.02 28.99
C PRO A 772 -2.13 -12.87 29.69
N PHE A 773 -1.38 -12.07 28.94
CA PHE A 773 -0.83 -10.81 29.45
C PHE A 773 -1.97 -9.93 30.02
N PRO A 774 -1.71 -9.15 31.09
CA PRO A 774 -2.68 -8.22 31.64
C PRO A 774 -2.98 -7.07 30.66
N GLU A 775 -4.07 -6.36 30.90
CA GLU A 775 -4.41 -5.16 30.11
C GLU A 775 -3.60 -3.92 30.53
N ASP A 776 -3.10 -3.91 31.77
CA ASP A 776 -2.30 -2.81 32.32
C ASP A 776 -0.90 -2.73 31.66
N PRO A 777 -0.59 -1.64 30.92
CA PRO A 777 0.71 -1.48 30.26
C PRO A 777 1.91 -1.59 31.19
N ASP A 778 1.82 -1.11 32.43
CA ASP A 778 2.94 -1.17 33.36
C ASP A 778 3.18 -2.60 33.87
N ALA A 779 2.10 -3.36 34.09
CA ALA A 779 2.21 -4.79 34.39
C ALA A 779 2.78 -5.59 33.20
N ILE A 780 2.45 -5.23 31.95
CA ILE A 780 3.06 -5.84 30.76
C ILE A 780 4.57 -5.55 30.74
N LYS A 781 4.98 -4.30 30.97
CA LYS A 781 6.40 -3.88 31.00
C LYS A 781 7.23 -4.60 32.04
N GLU A 782 6.64 -4.99 33.17
CA GLU A 782 7.35 -5.73 34.22
C GLU A 782 7.49 -7.22 33.91
N ILE A 783 6.59 -7.79 33.10
CA ILE A 783 6.65 -9.19 32.66
C ILE A 783 7.65 -9.36 31.49
N VAL A 784 7.72 -8.38 30.60
CA VAL A 784 8.63 -8.31 29.42
C VAL A 784 10.05 -7.94 29.85
#